data_AF-A0A815BRF8-F1
#
_entry.id   AF-A0A815BRF8-F1
#
_cell.length_a   1.000
_cell.length_b   1.000
_cell.length_c   1.000
_cell.angle_alpha   90.00
_cell.angle_beta   90.00
_cell.angle_gamma   90.00
#
_symmetry.space_group_name_H-M   'P 1'
#
loop_
_entity.id
_entity.type
_entity.pdbx_description
1 polymer ?
#
loop_
_entity_poly.entity_id
_entity_poly.type
_entity_poly.pdbx_seq_one_letter_code
_entity_poly.pdbx_strand_id
1 'polypeptide(L)'
;MGIALARIEIWVQSCLEQWINRSLLSKNGYKCFENLQSFYEDYQRAALDFYYSNNQSTDSIGYSRFILTSLTIIRLMHIKLCEDTRFERLKVHAIQIPHLLDLFEYLVLPNRDDMIRARDLYDYFLEFNEKPYPDLLSNIDSQNAFGVHFAEQSIEINENLQKIQEQVEQDRKDKIEEINNAKEKYEELMKKVNDLKCECESNIYYPYRKCDRCTIIKEADNIKVNIYECPIPSERRSALAVMFELQMPNEIRCYRDILWQLVNRPKPNPSNSMDEWLSIRPHQSKLRQYFKGSNNCKVKLVSKTKSITESHYSIARHVISTPLEEYFYENGLQVQISPTKINEFQDEYRTLTPELTDSNYKDLQFSIDNTEFAQNRVIAELSKCSLKLKSAEFVEFGSFRSGHRLQWWNLLSILELDSLSMDEESVVILITHALLQYGPLTKDRKSLICSWCPESHQQLLEDHFVDELIMRLDRHLKDCECNWQNELMLVIITVIVMRVFTICNSTRKDQMTNLVLKCRKTGEKWIQLISKSIQNPSLPDFDKINALRDKIVIIGITYLLTYSIYTDSSNSLVLSNQDVISLLTIATTIHDNNILNKKTVHMSVFMRNLMRYSERVLLSIHPIISKLLQENSYEILNEFCSIHWAVVRTKGVMDGKWKKRNKDIYDGWYDGEYESNKISIDCLRGRFFVNKMTIGFLPDRITSDELFRRVFRQHIFEVQAAESEDSYITKHGYHADGNVYYEFTYDYGYYGNRGLIVYERHIKTNDKFELIPPSCFDEELPNIFVSNYSHWRDINYDQIEFRPICFQDSNFITDKQYILTMEKGHTMTSDLENIQLLINRSSSFFQSLFTRYFIRLDDEPYVYMLRENDIIHIHLSRLGIAFKYNCRNKIITSREYSDMYIDEDQCFGTLTGLKSGLLLSPIAKIKQKNRHYLCRKLIVPFGQVQANKKSGDDHQTVTIERKSSSLSTSFIHQYFVFILNDRLHILQPTDSPTGWLYLALLHAMTSHPLPDQYTGMTGMERSFQLLHSAGCWSDQPYDSITRNILLQIATISPKVNFYPEHLTCMVQIDWNESSLPYSMQHFGYYLIVKKLVETSEDWNFMHPSSTSNDEIQKLFQSKKYNEKLLAKLYWDYRDSYNLTSRVSAQMEKEIRCTSSTKSYEPIWESCYSH
;
A
#
# COMPACT_ATOMS: atom_id res chain seq x y z
N MET A 1 13.41 6.39 10.91
CA MET A 1 14.52 6.41 9.95
C MET A 1 14.98 7.83 9.66
N GLY A 2 14.13 8.72 9.10
CA GLY A 2 14.48 10.11 8.74
C GLY A 2 15.26 10.90 9.81
N ILE A 3 14.73 11.01 11.04
CA ILE A 3 15.43 11.66 12.16
C ILE A 3 16.83 11.07 12.44
N ALA A 4 17.02 9.75 12.29
CA ALA A 4 18.33 9.13 12.54
C ALA A 4 19.34 9.49 11.44
N LEU A 5 18.92 9.50 10.17
CA LEU A 5 19.75 9.91 9.03
C LEU A 5 20.14 11.39 9.15
N ALA A 6 19.17 12.27 9.41
CA ALA A 6 19.43 13.70 9.57
C ALA A 6 20.43 13.97 10.70
N ARG A 7 20.36 13.21 11.81
CA ARG A 7 21.31 13.29 12.90
C ARG A 7 22.74 12.86 12.48
N ILE A 8 22.85 11.78 11.72
CA ILE A 8 24.14 11.31 11.16
C ILE A 8 24.75 12.39 10.25
N GLU A 9 23.94 12.96 9.35
CA GLU A 9 24.37 14.01 8.42
C GLU A 9 24.84 15.28 9.13
N ILE A 10 24.11 15.72 10.17
CA ILE A 10 24.52 16.85 11.02
C ILE A 10 25.83 16.53 11.76
N TRP A 11 25.98 15.31 12.28
CA TRP A 11 27.23 14.90 12.92
C TRP A 11 28.41 14.90 11.94
N VAL A 12 28.21 14.44 10.70
CA VAL A 12 29.25 14.50 9.67
C VAL A 12 29.66 15.94 9.38
N GLN A 13 28.67 16.84 9.27
CA GLN A 13 28.90 18.26 9.04
C GLN A 13 29.69 18.92 10.18
N SER A 14 29.35 18.65 11.44
CA SER A 14 29.83 19.43 12.59
C SER A 14 30.98 18.78 13.37
N CYS A 15 31.14 17.46 13.29
CA CYS A 15 32.02 16.72 14.21
C CYS A 15 33.02 15.78 13.53
N LEU A 16 32.81 15.39 12.26
CA LEU A 16 33.66 14.39 11.61
C LEU A 16 35.12 14.81 11.53
N GLU A 17 35.41 16.05 11.13
CA GLU A 17 36.77 16.55 11.03
C GLU A 17 37.53 16.46 12.36
N GLN A 18 36.90 16.90 13.46
CA GLN A 18 37.48 16.81 14.80
C GLN A 18 37.68 15.35 15.23
N TRP A 19 36.75 14.47 14.88
CA TRP A 19 36.84 13.04 15.19
C TRP A 19 37.99 12.36 14.45
N ILE A 20 38.17 12.67 13.15
CA ILE A 20 39.28 12.12 12.35
C ILE A 20 40.63 12.60 12.92
N ASN A 21 40.74 13.90 13.23
CA ASN A 21 41.94 14.49 13.82
C ASN A 21 42.33 13.84 15.16
N ARG A 22 41.35 13.57 16.05
CA ARG A 22 41.61 12.95 17.36
C ARG A 22 41.94 11.45 17.26
N SER A 23 41.24 10.73 16.39
CA SER A 23 41.36 9.27 16.28
C SER A 23 42.73 8.84 15.73
N LEU A 24 43.34 9.66 14.88
CA LEU A 24 44.67 9.41 14.31
C LEU A 24 45.83 9.64 15.29
N LEU A 25 45.63 10.41 16.36
CA LEU A 25 46.61 10.58 17.46
C LEU A 25 46.67 9.35 18.38
N SER A 26 45.72 8.42 18.26
CA SER A 26 45.70 7.17 19.03
C SER A 26 46.64 6.12 18.42
N LYS A 27 47.18 5.21 19.25
CA LYS A 27 48.11 4.13 18.83
C LYS A 27 47.55 3.20 17.73
N ASN A 28 46.26 3.29 17.38
CA ASN A 28 45.57 2.46 16.40
C ASN A 28 44.98 3.27 15.21
N GLY A 29 45.74 4.23 14.66
CA GLY A 29 45.29 5.08 13.55
C GLY A 29 44.74 4.32 12.32
N TYR A 30 45.26 3.11 12.04
CA TYR A 30 44.78 2.24 10.95
C TYR A 30 43.33 1.76 11.12
N LYS A 31 42.87 1.57 12.37
CA LYS A 31 41.49 1.15 12.67
C LYS A 31 40.47 2.28 12.43
N CYS A 32 40.93 3.53 12.40
CA CYS A 32 40.10 4.70 12.12
C CYS A 32 39.48 4.64 10.72
N PHE A 33 40.29 4.36 9.70
CA PHE A 33 39.84 4.29 8.29
C PHE A 33 38.87 3.14 8.05
N GLU A 34 39.07 1.97 8.69
CA GLU A 34 38.13 0.84 8.61
C GLU A 34 36.78 1.17 9.25
N ASN A 35 36.80 1.83 10.41
CA ASN A 35 35.57 2.27 11.07
C ASN A 35 34.82 3.28 10.19
N LEU A 36 35.53 4.19 9.51
CA LEU A 36 34.92 5.13 8.56
C LEU A 36 34.32 4.43 7.35
N GLN A 37 35.01 3.44 6.78
CA GLN A 37 34.48 2.64 5.68
C GLN A 37 33.20 1.92 6.10
N SER A 38 33.21 1.23 7.25
CA SER A 38 32.01 0.56 7.77
C SER A 38 30.87 1.53 8.01
N PHE A 39 31.16 2.69 8.61
CA PHE A 39 30.18 3.75 8.84
C PHE A 39 29.60 4.29 7.52
N TYR A 40 30.44 4.50 6.50
CA TYR A 40 29.99 4.95 5.19
C TYR A 40 29.11 3.91 4.50
N GLU A 41 29.48 2.62 4.56
CA GLU A 41 28.69 1.53 3.98
C GLU A 41 27.29 1.43 4.61
N ASP A 42 27.20 1.56 5.94
CA ASP A 42 25.93 1.55 6.65
C ASP A 42 25.11 2.81 6.36
N TYR A 43 25.76 3.98 6.31
CA TYR A 43 25.11 5.24 5.95
C TYR A 43 24.58 5.22 4.51
N GLN A 44 25.41 4.83 3.53
CA GLN A 44 25.03 4.78 2.12
C GLN A 44 23.82 3.87 1.92
N ARG A 45 23.84 2.66 2.49
CA ARG A 45 22.72 1.73 2.42
C ARG A 45 21.45 2.35 3.01
N ALA A 46 21.54 2.86 4.23
CA ALA A 46 20.42 3.47 4.93
C ALA A 46 19.85 4.72 4.22
N ALA A 47 20.72 5.57 3.66
CA ALA A 47 20.34 6.80 2.97
C ALA A 47 19.71 6.49 1.62
N LEU A 48 20.28 5.59 0.83
CA LEU A 48 19.73 5.21 -0.48
C LEU A 48 18.40 4.46 -0.32
N ASP A 49 18.27 3.56 0.64
CA ASP A 49 16.98 2.89 0.94
C ASP A 49 15.88 3.87 1.34
N PHE A 50 16.23 5.03 1.89
CA PHE A 50 15.27 6.01 2.41
C PHE A 50 14.97 7.18 1.46
N TYR A 51 15.98 7.65 0.71
CA TYR A 51 15.86 8.79 -0.19
C TYR A 51 15.62 8.38 -1.65
N TYR A 52 16.11 7.22 -2.09
CA TYR A 52 16.08 6.79 -3.49
C TYR A 52 15.06 5.68 -3.76
N SER A 53 14.37 5.74 -4.90
CA SER A 53 13.44 4.70 -5.37
C SER A 53 13.52 4.53 -6.88
N ASN A 54 13.49 3.28 -7.37
CA ASN A 54 13.43 3.00 -8.82
C ASN A 54 12.00 3.08 -9.37
N ASN A 55 10.98 2.98 -8.51
CA ASN A 55 9.57 2.79 -8.91
C ASN A 55 8.66 3.94 -8.46
N GLN A 56 9.18 4.90 -7.70
CA GLN A 56 8.47 6.07 -7.17
C GLN A 56 9.40 7.28 -7.28
N SER A 57 8.86 8.48 -7.22
CA SER A 57 9.68 9.70 -7.22
C SER A 57 10.60 9.78 -6.00
N THR A 58 11.85 10.18 -6.26
CA THR A 58 12.94 10.26 -5.27
C THR A 58 12.79 11.51 -4.39
N ASP A 59 13.22 11.43 -3.14
CA ASP A 59 13.43 12.61 -2.29
C ASP A 59 14.69 13.36 -2.74
N SER A 60 14.51 14.31 -3.66
CA SER A 60 15.61 15.09 -4.24
C SER A 60 16.40 15.89 -3.21
N ILE A 61 15.74 16.39 -2.15
CA ILE A 61 16.40 17.12 -1.05
C ILE A 61 17.28 16.16 -0.24
N GLY A 62 16.73 15.01 0.13
CA GLY A 62 17.47 13.96 0.84
C GLY A 62 18.63 13.40 0.04
N TYR A 63 18.43 13.14 -1.26
CA TYR A 63 19.48 12.65 -2.15
C TYR A 63 20.61 13.66 -2.35
N SER A 64 20.28 14.96 -2.45
CA SER A 64 21.28 16.05 -2.47
C SER A 64 22.16 16.05 -1.22
N ARG A 65 21.56 15.81 -0.04
CA ARG A 65 22.30 15.68 1.22
C ARG A 65 23.18 14.44 1.24
N PHE A 66 22.69 13.30 0.77
CA PHE A 66 23.51 12.09 0.62
C PHE A 66 24.78 12.35 -0.21
N ILE A 67 24.66 13.08 -1.32
CA ILE A 67 25.80 13.49 -2.14
C ILE A 67 26.76 14.39 -1.32
N LEU A 68 26.26 15.47 -0.71
CA LEU A 68 27.10 16.38 0.07
C LEU A 68 27.81 15.69 1.25
N THR A 69 27.12 14.81 1.98
CA THR A 69 27.68 14.06 3.09
C THR A 69 28.76 13.09 2.62
N SER A 70 28.51 12.38 1.51
CA SER A 70 29.50 11.47 0.91
C SER A 70 30.76 12.20 0.46
N LEU A 71 30.60 13.31 -0.26
CA LEU A 71 31.70 14.13 -0.74
C LEU A 71 32.50 14.76 0.42
N THR A 72 31.83 15.12 1.51
CA THR A 72 32.48 15.61 2.73
C THR A 72 33.40 14.55 3.35
N ILE A 73 32.91 13.31 3.47
CA ILE A 73 33.70 12.17 3.97
C ILE A 73 34.92 11.95 3.07
N ILE A 74 34.72 11.90 1.75
CA ILE A 74 35.80 11.71 0.76
C ILE A 74 36.84 12.83 0.85
N ARG A 75 36.41 14.10 0.88
CA ARG A 75 37.32 15.26 1.00
C ARG A 75 38.16 15.18 2.27
N LEU A 76 37.53 14.93 3.43
CA LEU A 76 38.25 14.88 4.70
C LEU A 76 39.23 13.71 4.77
N MET A 77 38.85 12.53 4.25
CA MET A 77 39.77 11.39 4.14
C MET A 77 40.93 11.70 3.20
N HIS A 78 40.68 12.30 2.05
CA HIS A 78 41.71 12.65 1.08
C HIS A 78 42.71 13.66 1.64
N ILE A 79 42.23 14.74 2.28
CA ILE A 79 43.10 15.73 2.95
C ILE A 79 44.02 15.02 3.96
N LYS A 80 43.47 14.09 4.75
CA LYS A 80 44.24 13.37 5.77
C LYS A 80 45.25 12.40 5.20
N LEU A 81 44.93 11.73 4.10
CA LEU A 81 45.91 10.90 3.39
C LEU A 81 47.04 11.76 2.82
N CYS A 82 46.74 12.93 2.26
CA CYS A 82 47.75 13.87 1.74
C CYS A 82 48.68 14.46 2.83
N GLU A 83 48.27 14.46 4.10
CA GLU A 83 49.12 14.88 5.23
C GLU A 83 50.14 13.79 5.65
N ASP A 84 49.87 12.51 5.34
CA ASP A 84 50.79 11.41 5.59
C ASP A 84 51.90 11.40 4.53
N THR A 85 53.16 11.44 4.97
CA THR A 85 54.33 11.48 4.08
C THR A 85 54.41 10.25 3.17
N ARG A 86 53.81 9.12 3.56
CA ARG A 86 53.73 7.91 2.70
C ARG A 86 52.84 8.12 1.48
N PHE A 87 51.85 9.00 1.56
CA PHE A 87 50.82 9.18 0.54
C PHE A 87 50.78 10.61 -0.02
N GLU A 88 51.77 11.44 0.28
CA GLU A 88 51.84 12.85 -0.13
C GLU A 88 51.60 13.06 -1.64
N ARG A 89 52.02 12.10 -2.47
CA ARG A 89 51.84 12.16 -3.92
C ARG A 89 50.36 12.32 -4.32
N LEU A 90 49.39 11.88 -3.51
CA LEU A 90 47.95 12.09 -3.77
C LEU A 90 47.59 13.55 -4.07
N LYS A 91 48.34 14.55 -3.58
CA LYS A 91 48.14 15.98 -3.87
C LYS A 91 48.17 16.33 -5.37
N VAL A 92 48.84 15.51 -6.18
CA VAL A 92 48.98 15.71 -7.64
C VAL A 92 48.21 14.67 -8.47
N HIS A 93 47.43 13.80 -7.82
CA HIS A 93 46.53 12.85 -8.48
C HIS A 93 45.13 13.43 -8.63
N ALA A 94 44.48 13.07 -9.74
CA ALA A 94 43.12 13.50 -9.98
C ALA A 94 42.10 12.75 -9.11
N ILE A 95 40.94 13.36 -8.89
CA ILE A 95 39.76 12.68 -8.31
C ILE A 95 38.63 12.82 -9.33
N GLN A 96 38.48 11.82 -10.20
CA GLN A 96 37.48 11.86 -11.28
C GLN A 96 36.23 11.11 -10.85
N ILE A 97 35.22 11.85 -10.40
CA ILE A 97 33.87 11.33 -10.19
C ILE A 97 33.05 11.76 -11.41
N PRO A 98 32.56 10.81 -12.24
CA PRO A 98 31.82 11.12 -13.46
C PRO A 98 30.66 12.09 -13.21
N HIS A 99 30.55 13.10 -14.08
CA HIS A 99 29.51 14.14 -14.08
C HIS A 99 29.37 14.95 -12.77
N LEU A 100 30.27 14.78 -11.79
CA LEU A 100 30.11 15.38 -10.47
C LEU A 100 29.98 16.91 -10.52
N LEU A 101 30.84 17.57 -11.30
CA LEU A 101 30.85 19.02 -11.40
C LEU A 101 29.54 19.56 -11.98
N ASP A 102 28.97 18.85 -12.97
CA ASP A 102 27.69 19.18 -13.59
C ASP A 102 26.52 18.94 -12.61
N LEU A 103 26.59 17.90 -11.78
CA LEU A 103 25.55 17.56 -10.80
C LEU A 103 25.38 18.60 -9.69
N PHE A 104 26.41 19.40 -9.39
CA PHE A 104 26.29 20.43 -8.34
C PHE A 104 25.18 21.43 -8.66
N GLU A 105 24.95 21.74 -9.94
CA GLU A 105 23.85 22.61 -10.37
C GLU A 105 22.48 22.05 -9.95
N TYR A 106 22.33 20.72 -9.96
CA TYR A 106 21.04 20.07 -9.73
C TYR A 106 20.74 19.81 -8.25
N LEU A 107 21.69 20.04 -7.35
CA LEU A 107 21.48 19.83 -5.92
C LEU A 107 20.38 20.75 -5.38
N VAL A 108 19.47 20.20 -4.58
CA VAL A 108 18.38 20.93 -3.93
C VAL A 108 18.78 21.24 -2.48
N LEU A 109 19.13 22.50 -2.23
CA LEU A 109 19.84 22.95 -1.02
C LEU A 109 19.05 24.04 -0.28
N PRO A 110 18.22 23.68 0.70
CA PRO A 110 17.37 24.66 1.39
C PRO A 110 18.12 25.61 2.32
N ASN A 111 19.24 25.16 2.91
CA ASN A 111 19.92 25.87 3.99
C ASN A 111 21.23 26.53 3.51
N ARG A 112 21.58 27.67 4.14
CA ARG A 112 22.81 28.42 3.85
C ARG A 112 24.08 27.57 3.97
N ASP A 113 24.20 26.81 5.06
CA ASP A 113 25.38 25.99 5.33
C ASP A 113 25.60 24.89 4.28
N ASP A 114 24.52 24.33 3.74
CA ASP A 114 24.60 23.31 2.69
C ASP A 114 25.01 23.95 1.36
N MET A 115 24.55 25.18 1.06
CA MET A 115 25.01 25.95 -0.12
C MET A 115 26.50 26.32 -0.03
N ILE A 116 26.96 26.79 1.15
CA ILE A 116 28.38 27.08 1.39
C ILE A 116 29.21 25.81 1.24
N ARG A 117 28.77 24.71 1.85
CA ARG A 117 29.44 23.41 1.73
C ARG A 117 29.48 22.93 0.27
N ALA A 118 28.39 23.10 -0.47
CA ALA A 118 28.35 22.73 -1.89
C ALA A 118 29.40 23.50 -2.69
N ARG A 119 29.53 24.82 -2.47
CA ARG A 119 30.60 25.61 -3.10
C ARG A 119 32.00 25.10 -2.73
N ASP A 120 32.25 24.88 -1.44
CA ASP A 120 33.57 24.45 -0.97
C ASP A 120 33.95 23.06 -1.52
N LEU A 121 32.98 22.15 -1.63
CA LEU A 121 33.18 20.84 -2.25
C LEU A 121 33.39 20.98 -3.76
N TYR A 122 32.58 21.78 -4.45
CA TYR A 122 32.73 22.02 -5.89
C TYR A 122 34.15 22.49 -6.22
N ASP A 123 34.65 23.51 -5.51
CA ASP A 123 35.99 24.06 -5.78
C ASP A 123 37.10 23.05 -5.44
N TYR A 124 36.93 22.27 -4.37
CA TYR A 124 37.86 21.19 -4.03
C TYR A 124 37.94 20.15 -5.14
N PHE A 125 36.79 19.60 -5.57
CA PHE A 125 36.78 18.58 -6.62
C PHE A 125 37.13 19.15 -7.99
N LEU A 126 36.87 20.43 -8.28
CA LEU A 126 37.33 21.10 -9.48
C LEU A 126 38.86 21.16 -9.52
N GLU A 127 39.50 21.59 -8.43
CA GLU A 127 40.96 21.62 -8.31
C GLU A 127 41.57 20.24 -8.53
N PHE A 128 40.97 19.20 -7.91
CA PHE A 128 41.45 17.83 -8.03
C PHE A 128 41.14 17.20 -9.38
N ASN A 129 40.05 17.57 -10.06
CA ASN A 129 39.74 17.06 -11.39
C ASN A 129 40.75 17.55 -12.46
N GLU A 130 41.37 18.71 -12.24
CA GLU A 130 42.36 19.32 -13.15
C GLU A 130 43.82 18.87 -12.87
N LYS A 131 44.05 17.94 -11.92
CA LYS A 131 45.40 17.43 -11.61
C LYS A 131 45.96 16.55 -12.74
N PRO A 132 47.29 16.53 -12.94
CA PRO A 132 47.90 15.93 -14.14
C PRO A 132 48.00 14.40 -14.09
N TYR A 133 47.94 13.77 -12.91
CA TYR A 133 48.10 12.33 -12.78
C TYR A 133 46.77 11.59 -12.63
N PRO A 134 46.67 10.32 -13.08
CA PRO A 134 45.43 9.55 -13.05
C PRO A 134 44.86 9.40 -11.63
N ASP A 135 43.55 9.20 -11.54
CA ASP A 135 42.90 8.91 -10.27
C ASP A 135 43.23 7.49 -9.75
N LEU A 136 42.70 7.13 -8.57
CA LEU A 136 42.90 5.82 -7.97
C LEU A 136 42.07 4.69 -8.61
N LEU A 137 41.15 5.01 -9.53
CA LEU A 137 40.19 4.07 -10.13
C LEU A 137 40.46 3.79 -11.62
N SER A 138 41.32 4.57 -12.27
CA SER A 138 41.57 4.53 -13.71
C SER A 138 43.08 4.50 -14.01
N ASN A 139 43.45 3.87 -15.13
CA ASN A 139 44.84 3.80 -15.62
C ASN A 139 45.86 3.36 -14.55
N ILE A 140 45.49 2.37 -13.74
CA ILE A 140 46.24 1.93 -12.55
C ILE A 140 47.63 1.36 -12.84
N ASP A 141 47.91 0.99 -14.09
CA ASP A 141 49.19 0.47 -14.58
C ASP A 141 50.01 1.48 -15.39
N SER A 142 49.57 2.74 -15.46
CA SER A 142 50.33 3.81 -16.09
C SER A 142 51.54 4.24 -15.25
N GLN A 143 52.58 4.77 -15.90
CA GLN A 143 53.82 5.22 -15.21
C GLN A 143 53.56 6.29 -14.14
N ASN A 144 52.51 7.11 -14.35
CA ASN A 144 52.13 8.17 -13.44
C ASN A 144 51.08 7.74 -12.42
N ALA A 145 50.62 6.47 -12.42
CA ALA A 145 49.64 5.97 -11.46
C ALA A 145 50.19 5.99 -10.04
N PHE A 146 49.31 6.25 -9.07
CA PHE A 146 49.72 6.36 -7.66
C PHE A 146 50.34 5.06 -7.16
N GLY A 147 49.69 3.93 -7.47
CA GLY A 147 50.11 2.60 -7.03
C GLY A 147 51.48 2.19 -7.56
N VAL A 148 51.74 2.45 -8.84
CA VAL A 148 53.04 2.16 -9.48
C VAL A 148 54.14 2.96 -8.80
N HIS A 149 53.98 4.27 -8.64
CA HIS A 149 55.00 5.10 -8.01
C HIS A 149 55.20 4.77 -6.52
N PHE A 150 54.12 4.47 -5.79
CA PHE A 150 54.22 4.01 -4.41
C PHE A 150 55.00 2.69 -4.30
N ALA A 151 54.73 1.75 -5.20
CA ALA A 151 55.43 0.48 -5.27
C ALA A 151 56.92 0.66 -5.66
N GLU A 152 57.26 1.59 -6.56
CA GLU A 152 58.66 1.89 -6.92
C GLU A 152 59.49 2.33 -5.70
N GLN A 153 58.90 3.10 -4.79
CA GLN A 153 59.57 3.61 -3.58
C GLN A 153 59.54 2.62 -2.40
N SER A 154 58.71 1.59 -2.46
CA SER A 154 58.56 0.62 -1.39
C SER A 154 59.61 -0.49 -1.48
N ILE A 155 60.50 -0.54 -0.49
CA ILE A 155 61.53 -1.60 -0.38
C ILE A 155 60.86 -2.98 -0.33
N GLU A 156 59.84 -3.12 0.51
CA GLU A 156 59.16 -4.40 0.73
C GLU A 156 58.44 -4.92 -0.52
N ILE A 157 57.79 -4.04 -1.30
CA ILE A 157 57.12 -4.43 -2.54
C ILE A 157 58.17 -4.88 -3.58
N ASN A 158 59.27 -4.15 -3.72
CA ASN A 158 60.34 -4.50 -4.66
C ASN A 158 61.04 -5.82 -4.29
N GLU A 159 61.32 -6.06 -3.01
CA GLU A 159 61.89 -7.33 -2.53
C GLU A 159 60.96 -8.51 -2.83
N ASN A 160 59.65 -8.33 -2.62
CA ASN A 160 58.67 -9.37 -2.95
C ASN A 160 58.55 -9.60 -4.46
N LEU A 161 58.60 -8.53 -5.27
CA LEU A 161 58.63 -8.63 -6.73
C LEU A 161 59.89 -9.38 -7.20
N GLN A 162 61.05 -9.11 -6.61
CA GLN A 162 62.28 -9.82 -6.92
C GLN A 162 62.19 -11.30 -6.56
N LYS A 163 61.65 -11.65 -5.38
CA LYS A 163 61.41 -13.06 -5.00
C LYS A 163 60.50 -13.78 -5.99
N ILE A 164 59.47 -13.10 -6.50
CA ILE A 164 58.58 -13.66 -7.54
C ILE A 164 59.38 -13.89 -8.83
N GLN A 165 60.21 -12.93 -9.25
CA GLN A 165 61.04 -13.06 -10.45
C GLN A 165 62.07 -14.20 -10.33
N GLU A 166 62.72 -14.35 -9.17
CA GLU A 166 63.62 -15.47 -8.89
C GLU A 166 62.88 -16.82 -8.94
N GLN A 167 61.66 -16.88 -8.37
CA GLN A 167 60.81 -18.07 -8.45
C GLN A 167 60.38 -18.37 -9.89
N VAL A 168 60.10 -17.35 -10.72
CA VAL A 168 59.74 -17.52 -12.14
C VAL A 168 60.89 -18.13 -12.93
N GLU A 169 62.14 -17.72 -12.66
CA GLU A 169 63.32 -18.30 -13.30
C GLU A 169 63.58 -19.75 -12.86
N GLN A 170 63.30 -20.08 -11.60
CA GLN A 170 63.35 -21.46 -11.13
C GLN A 170 62.22 -22.31 -11.76
N ASP A 171 60.99 -21.81 -11.77
CA ASP A 171 59.84 -22.48 -12.38
C ASP A 171 60.07 -22.73 -13.88
N ARG A 172 60.75 -21.81 -14.58
CA ARG A 172 61.16 -21.99 -15.97
C ARG A 172 62.14 -23.14 -16.13
N LYS A 173 63.17 -23.25 -15.28
CA LYS A 173 64.14 -24.37 -15.33
C LYS A 173 63.46 -25.71 -15.08
N ASP A 174 62.61 -25.76 -14.04
CA ASP A 174 61.85 -26.97 -13.71
C ASP A 174 60.93 -27.36 -14.88
N LYS A 175 60.34 -26.37 -15.57
CA LYS A 175 59.50 -26.60 -16.74
C LYS A 175 60.29 -27.10 -17.95
N ILE A 176 61.49 -26.58 -18.19
CA ILE A 176 62.40 -27.09 -19.23
C ILE A 176 62.74 -28.55 -18.96
N GLU A 177 63.03 -28.90 -17.71
CA GLU A 177 63.28 -30.28 -17.30
C GLU A 177 62.05 -31.19 -17.53
N GLU A 178 60.84 -30.73 -17.16
CA GLU A 178 59.57 -31.43 -17.46
C GLU A 178 59.40 -31.68 -18.96
N ILE A 179 59.65 -30.67 -19.81
CA ILE A 179 59.55 -30.78 -21.27
C ILE A 179 60.58 -31.77 -21.82
N ASN A 180 61.84 -31.71 -21.37
CA ASN A 180 62.90 -32.60 -21.81
C ASN A 180 62.61 -34.06 -21.41
N ASN A 181 62.19 -34.28 -20.16
CA ASN A 181 61.77 -35.60 -19.69
C ASN A 181 60.57 -36.15 -20.51
N ALA A 182 59.63 -35.29 -20.91
CA ALA A 182 58.51 -35.68 -21.76
C ALA A 182 58.96 -36.02 -23.20
N LYS A 183 59.92 -35.28 -23.76
CA LYS A 183 60.53 -35.55 -25.08
C LYS A 183 61.30 -36.88 -25.06
N GLU A 184 62.16 -37.08 -24.06
CA GLU A 184 62.92 -38.33 -23.88
C GLU A 184 61.98 -39.53 -23.74
N LYS A 185 60.94 -39.41 -22.90
CA LYS A 185 59.93 -40.46 -22.74
C LYS A 185 59.21 -40.79 -24.05
N TYR A 186 58.86 -39.79 -24.86
CA TYR A 186 58.28 -40.02 -26.18
C TYR A 186 59.27 -40.75 -27.09
N GLU A 187 60.53 -40.31 -27.15
CA GLU A 187 61.56 -40.94 -27.97
C GLU A 187 61.82 -42.40 -27.56
N GLU A 188 61.81 -42.71 -26.26
CA GLU A 188 61.89 -44.07 -25.74
C GLU A 188 60.70 -44.93 -26.17
N LEU A 189 59.48 -44.41 -26.05
CA LEU A 189 58.28 -45.12 -26.51
C LEU A 189 58.33 -45.35 -28.03
N MET A 190 58.80 -44.38 -28.80
CA MET A 190 58.93 -44.52 -30.26
C MET A 190 60.05 -45.48 -30.67
N LYS A 191 61.16 -45.56 -29.92
CA LYS A 191 62.17 -46.60 -30.11
C LYS A 191 61.55 -48.00 -29.91
N LYS A 192 60.75 -48.19 -28.86
CA LYS A 192 60.00 -49.45 -28.63
C LYS A 192 58.98 -49.74 -29.74
N VAL A 193 58.33 -48.70 -30.31
CA VAL A 193 57.40 -48.84 -31.45
C VAL A 193 58.10 -49.32 -32.72
N ASN A 194 59.36 -48.92 -32.94
CA ASN A 194 60.13 -49.31 -34.12
C ASN A 194 60.49 -50.80 -34.12
N ASP A 195 60.62 -51.41 -32.94
CA ASP A 195 60.94 -52.83 -32.77
C ASP A 195 59.70 -53.75 -32.81
N LEU A 196 58.49 -53.18 -32.83
CA LEU A 196 57.22 -53.91 -32.83
C LEU A 196 56.53 -53.86 -34.21
N LYS A 197 56.03 -55.00 -34.69
CA LYS A 197 55.18 -55.05 -35.89
C LYS A 197 53.72 -54.76 -35.51
N CYS A 198 53.00 -54.03 -36.37
CA CYS A 198 51.58 -53.75 -36.16
C CYS A 198 50.76 -54.99 -36.55
N GLU A 199 49.93 -55.50 -35.64
CA GLU A 199 49.03 -56.64 -35.90
C GLU A 199 47.67 -56.20 -36.47
N CYS A 200 47.47 -54.90 -36.70
CA CYS A 200 46.20 -54.34 -37.16
C CYS A 200 46.10 -54.43 -38.70
N GLU A 201 45.35 -55.40 -39.23
CA GLU A 201 44.91 -55.38 -40.64
C GLU A 201 43.84 -54.30 -40.87
N SER A 202 43.97 -53.59 -41.98
CA SER A 202 43.13 -52.48 -42.38
C SER A 202 41.78 -52.96 -42.92
N ASN A 203 40.79 -53.15 -42.03
CA ASN A 203 39.39 -52.73 -42.19
C ASN A 203 38.49 -53.37 -41.11
N ILE A 204 37.56 -52.55 -40.58
CA ILE A 204 36.39 -52.88 -39.73
C ILE A 204 36.51 -52.54 -38.22
N TYR A 205 36.16 -51.29 -37.90
CA TYR A 205 35.12 -50.85 -36.96
C TYR A 205 34.94 -51.44 -35.54
N TYR A 206 35.95 -52.05 -34.90
CA TYR A 206 35.94 -52.28 -33.43
C TYR A 206 37.32 -52.03 -32.77
N PRO A 207 37.39 -51.49 -31.53
CA PRO A 207 38.62 -51.02 -30.92
C PRO A 207 39.46 -52.19 -30.38
N TYR A 208 40.41 -52.70 -31.16
CA TYR A 208 41.40 -53.66 -30.66
C TYR A 208 42.39 -52.96 -29.70
N ARG A 209 42.07 -53.02 -28.40
CA ARG A 209 42.92 -52.62 -27.26
C ARG A 209 44.14 -53.53 -27.03
N LYS A 210 44.59 -54.30 -28.04
CA LYS A 210 45.60 -55.37 -27.84
C LYS A 210 46.77 -55.33 -28.81
N CYS A 211 46.82 -54.40 -29.77
CA CYS A 211 48.05 -54.20 -30.53
C CYS A 211 49.01 -53.38 -29.67
N ASP A 212 50.08 -54.01 -29.19
CA ASP A 212 51.08 -53.36 -28.35
C ASP A 212 51.69 -52.15 -29.04
N ARG A 213 51.96 -52.24 -30.35
CA ARG A 213 52.46 -51.11 -31.15
C ARG A 213 51.49 -49.93 -31.18
N CYS A 214 50.21 -50.14 -31.48
CA CYS A 214 49.21 -49.06 -31.51
C CYS A 214 48.90 -48.50 -30.12
N THR A 215 49.04 -49.31 -29.08
CA THR A 215 48.85 -48.89 -27.68
C THR A 215 49.99 -47.97 -27.25
N ILE A 216 51.24 -48.33 -27.56
CA ILE A 216 52.42 -47.51 -27.27
C ILE A 216 52.43 -46.22 -28.12
N ILE A 217 52.00 -46.25 -29.39
CA ILE A 217 51.81 -45.02 -30.19
C ILE A 217 50.77 -44.11 -29.54
N LYS A 218 49.61 -44.65 -29.13
CA LYS A 218 48.60 -43.87 -28.39
C LYS A 218 49.11 -43.37 -27.05
N GLU A 219 49.98 -44.10 -26.37
CA GLU A 219 50.60 -43.67 -25.12
C GLU A 219 51.58 -42.51 -25.37
N ALA A 220 52.38 -42.59 -26.42
CA ALA A 220 53.29 -41.53 -26.87
C ALA A 220 52.52 -40.27 -27.31
N ASP A 221 51.50 -40.41 -28.15
CA ASP A 221 50.64 -39.31 -28.63
C ASP A 221 49.85 -38.63 -27.48
N ASN A 222 49.63 -39.35 -26.37
CA ASN A 222 48.92 -38.82 -25.19
C ASN A 222 49.85 -38.17 -24.14
N ILE A 223 51.18 -38.13 -24.37
CA ILE A 223 52.07 -37.34 -23.52
C ILE A 223 51.70 -35.86 -23.70
N LYS A 224 51.18 -35.27 -22.63
CA LYS A 224 50.72 -33.88 -22.61
C LYS A 224 51.53 -33.10 -21.60
N VAL A 225 52.04 -31.96 -22.03
CA VAL A 225 52.74 -30.99 -21.19
C VAL A 225 51.95 -29.69 -21.25
N ASN A 226 51.51 -29.21 -20.08
CA ASN A 226 50.80 -27.94 -19.99
C ASN A 226 51.75 -26.79 -20.32
N ILE A 227 51.25 -25.71 -20.92
CA ILE A 227 52.04 -24.50 -21.09
C ILE A 227 52.32 -23.85 -19.73
N TYR A 228 53.38 -23.03 -19.66
CA TYR A 228 53.69 -22.19 -18.52
C TYR A 228 53.33 -20.74 -18.82
N GLU A 229 52.51 -20.13 -17.99
CA GLU A 229 52.18 -18.70 -18.06
C GLU A 229 52.80 -17.97 -16.86
N CYS A 230 53.51 -16.87 -17.12
CA CYS A 230 54.13 -16.08 -16.07
C CYS A 230 53.07 -15.51 -15.10
N PRO A 231 53.24 -15.67 -13.76
CA PRO A 231 52.24 -15.23 -12.80
C PRO A 231 52.03 -13.72 -12.76
N ILE A 232 53.04 -12.93 -13.18
CA ILE A 232 53.05 -11.46 -13.17
C ILE A 232 53.44 -10.89 -14.54
N PRO A 233 52.97 -9.70 -14.93
CA PRO A 233 53.36 -9.06 -16.20
C PRO A 233 54.87 -8.87 -16.35
N SER A 234 55.36 -9.03 -17.58
CA SER A 234 56.77 -8.82 -17.95
C SER A 234 57.18 -7.35 -17.85
N GLU A 235 56.24 -6.45 -18.14
CA GLU A 235 56.47 -5.02 -18.05
C GLU A 235 56.53 -4.58 -16.58
N ARG A 236 57.65 -3.96 -16.19
CA ARG A 236 57.92 -3.59 -14.79
C ARG A 236 56.81 -2.75 -14.16
N ARG A 237 56.24 -1.78 -14.88
CA ARG A 237 55.16 -0.92 -14.37
C ARG A 237 53.89 -1.72 -14.04
N SER A 238 53.48 -2.64 -14.92
CA SER A 238 52.29 -3.46 -14.73
C SER A 238 52.50 -4.49 -13.63
N ALA A 239 53.73 -5.01 -13.48
CA ALA A 239 54.11 -5.83 -12.35
C ALA A 239 54.01 -5.07 -11.02
N LEU A 240 54.52 -3.83 -10.97
CA LEU A 240 54.42 -2.96 -9.80
C LEU A 240 52.97 -2.60 -9.47
N ALA A 241 52.12 -2.38 -10.46
CA ALA A 241 50.69 -2.17 -10.27
C ALA A 241 50.02 -3.39 -9.64
N VAL A 242 50.26 -4.60 -10.16
CA VAL A 242 49.76 -5.85 -9.57
C VAL A 242 50.24 -5.99 -8.12
N MET A 243 51.52 -5.73 -7.86
CA MET A 243 52.07 -5.84 -6.50
C MET A 243 51.48 -4.81 -5.55
N PHE A 244 51.24 -3.58 -6.00
CA PHE A 244 50.56 -2.57 -5.21
C PHE A 244 49.13 -3.00 -4.85
N GLU A 245 48.38 -3.57 -5.79
CA GLU A 245 47.03 -4.07 -5.52
C GLU A 245 47.01 -5.22 -4.50
N LEU A 246 48.02 -6.10 -4.54
CA LEU A 246 48.17 -7.19 -3.57
C LEU A 246 48.59 -6.69 -2.17
N GLN A 247 49.36 -5.61 -2.11
CA GLN A 247 49.99 -5.10 -0.89
C GLN A 247 49.55 -3.68 -0.52
N MET A 248 48.33 -3.29 -0.93
CA MET A 248 47.83 -1.93 -0.77
C MET A 248 47.76 -1.52 0.71
N PRO A 249 48.26 -0.33 1.08
CA PRO A 249 48.04 0.23 2.41
C PRO A 249 46.55 0.33 2.73
N ASN A 250 46.17 -0.09 3.94
CA ASN A 250 44.76 -0.22 4.32
C ASN A 250 44.00 1.11 4.24
N GLU A 251 44.66 2.22 4.54
CA GLU A 251 44.10 3.56 4.51
C GLU A 251 43.70 3.97 3.08
N ILE A 252 44.56 3.68 2.10
CA ILE A 252 44.30 3.90 0.67
C ILE A 252 43.18 2.99 0.19
N ARG A 253 43.17 1.73 0.63
CA ARG A 253 42.10 0.76 0.30
C ARG A 253 40.73 1.26 0.78
N CYS A 254 40.61 1.68 2.05
CA CYS A 254 39.36 2.21 2.60
C CYS A 254 38.86 3.44 1.81
N TYR A 255 39.77 4.37 1.50
CA TYR A 255 39.43 5.57 0.73
C TYR A 255 38.97 5.22 -0.70
N ARG A 256 39.69 4.31 -1.37
CA ARG A 256 39.35 3.86 -2.72
C ARG A 256 38.02 3.11 -2.77
N ASP A 257 37.73 2.28 -1.77
CA ASP A 257 36.45 1.55 -1.69
C ASP A 257 35.26 2.52 -1.54
N ILE A 258 35.38 3.58 -0.72
CA ILE A 258 34.35 4.63 -0.57
C ILE A 258 34.19 5.40 -1.89
N LEU A 259 35.29 5.78 -2.53
CA LEU A 259 35.26 6.47 -3.82
C LEU A 259 34.55 5.61 -4.87
N TRP A 260 34.88 4.33 -4.97
CA TRP A 260 34.23 3.38 -5.88
C TRP A 260 32.74 3.23 -5.55
N GLN A 261 32.35 3.12 -4.28
CA GLN A 261 30.95 3.06 -3.87
C GLN A 261 30.16 4.30 -4.27
N LEU A 262 30.75 5.50 -4.12
CA LEU A 262 30.09 6.72 -4.56
C LEU A 262 29.94 6.74 -6.07
N VAL A 263 30.97 6.39 -6.84
CA VAL A 263 30.90 6.39 -8.32
C VAL A 263 29.85 5.39 -8.83
N ASN A 264 29.70 4.23 -8.18
CA ASN A 264 28.74 3.20 -8.57
C ASN A 264 27.36 3.34 -7.89
N ARG A 265 27.03 4.53 -7.37
CA ARG A 265 25.69 4.82 -6.82
C ARG A 265 24.62 4.74 -7.92
N PRO A 266 23.35 4.46 -7.59
CA PRO A 266 22.82 4.06 -6.28
C PRO A 266 22.92 2.55 -6.02
N LYS A 267 23.50 1.77 -6.95
CA LYS A 267 23.61 0.30 -6.84
C LYS A 267 25.06 -0.13 -7.05
N PRO A 268 25.91 -0.06 -6.00
CA PRO A 268 27.32 -0.38 -6.09
C PRO A 268 27.54 -1.90 -6.12
N ASN A 269 27.19 -2.55 -7.24
CA ASN A 269 27.42 -3.97 -7.48
C ASN A 269 28.45 -4.16 -8.61
N PRO A 270 29.52 -4.94 -8.38
CA PRO A 270 30.47 -5.26 -9.44
C PRO A 270 29.77 -6.07 -10.54
N SER A 271 30.00 -5.70 -11.81
CA SER A 271 29.56 -6.51 -12.95
C SER A 271 30.26 -7.88 -12.93
N ASN A 272 29.50 -8.96 -13.07
CA ASN A 272 29.99 -10.36 -13.06
C ASN A 272 30.77 -10.76 -14.33
N SER A 273 31.25 -9.80 -15.12
CA SER A 273 31.79 -10.06 -16.47
C SER A 273 33.32 -10.17 -16.52
N MET A 274 34.04 -10.11 -15.39
CA MET A 274 35.50 -10.15 -15.34
C MET A 274 36.00 -11.14 -14.29
N ASP A 275 37.15 -11.75 -14.58
CA ASP A 275 37.76 -12.75 -13.72
C ASP A 275 38.68 -12.08 -12.68
N GLU A 276 38.51 -12.42 -11.41
CA GLU A 276 39.35 -11.90 -10.32
C GLU A 276 40.74 -12.54 -10.36
N TRP A 277 41.79 -11.73 -10.30
CA TRP A 277 43.17 -12.17 -10.55
C TRP A 277 43.62 -13.31 -9.61
N LEU A 278 43.25 -13.24 -8.33
CA LEU A 278 43.55 -14.26 -7.33
C LEU A 278 42.59 -15.46 -7.34
N SER A 279 41.65 -15.52 -8.30
CA SER A 279 40.75 -16.64 -8.52
C SER A 279 41.17 -17.51 -9.71
N ILE A 280 42.07 -17.02 -10.57
CA ILE A 280 42.56 -17.71 -11.78
C ILE A 280 43.79 -18.56 -11.44
N ARG A 281 43.81 -19.84 -11.86
CA ARG A 281 45.01 -20.70 -11.73
C ARG A 281 45.86 -20.56 -13.01
N PRO A 282 47.21 -20.48 -12.93
CA PRO A 282 48.08 -20.69 -11.77
C PRO A 282 48.34 -19.43 -10.91
N HIS A 283 47.93 -18.24 -11.34
CA HIS A 283 48.23 -16.96 -10.68
C HIS A 283 47.88 -16.95 -9.19
N GLN A 284 46.71 -17.50 -8.82
CA GLN A 284 46.29 -17.69 -7.43
C GLN A 284 47.37 -18.41 -6.59
N SER A 285 47.91 -19.52 -7.09
CA SER A 285 48.83 -20.36 -6.33
C SER A 285 50.18 -19.67 -6.07
N LYS A 286 50.62 -18.83 -7.02
CA LYS A 286 51.93 -18.15 -6.96
C LYS A 286 51.86 -16.80 -6.25
N LEU A 287 50.73 -16.08 -6.35
CA LEU A 287 50.62 -14.70 -5.86
C LEU A 287 49.91 -14.58 -4.51
N ARG A 288 49.07 -15.54 -4.11
CA ARG A 288 48.21 -15.40 -2.91
C ARG A 288 48.98 -15.22 -1.60
N GLN A 289 50.20 -15.75 -1.51
CA GLN A 289 51.06 -15.56 -0.34
C GLN A 289 51.53 -14.11 -0.12
N TYR A 290 51.49 -13.29 -1.18
CA TYR A 290 51.89 -11.88 -1.12
C TYR A 290 50.71 -10.94 -0.85
N PHE A 291 49.47 -11.44 -0.84
CA PHE A 291 48.28 -10.66 -0.58
C PHE A 291 48.18 -10.27 0.90
N LYS A 292 48.14 -8.97 1.19
CA LYS A 292 48.05 -8.41 2.56
C LYS A 292 46.68 -7.79 2.87
N GLY A 293 45.75 -7.80 1.92
CA GLY A 293 44.46 -7.15 2.04
C GLY A 293 43.44 -7.94 2.88
N SER A 294 42.32 -7.27 3.21
CA SER A 294 41.12 -7.93 3.74
C SER A 294 40.33 -8.59 2.60
N ASN A 295 39.71 -9.74 2.86
CA ASN A 295 38.78 -10.38 1.91
C ASN A 295 37.51 -9.54 1.64
N ASN A 296 37.26 -8.48 2.42
CA ASN A 296 36.07 -7.63 2.34
C ASN A 296 36.28 -6.34 1.51
N CYS A 297 37.28 -6.30 0.62
CA CYS A 297 37.49 -5.16 -0.29
C CYS A 297 36.36 -5.07 -1.34
N LYS A 298 35.96 -3.85 -1.70
CA LYS A 298 34.98 -3.62 -2.79
C LYS A 298 35.67 -3.57 -4.14
N VAL A 299 36.83 -2.91 -4.18
CA VAL A 299 37.66 -2.83 -5.38
C VAL A 299 38.63 -4.00 -5.43
N LYS A 300 38.54 -4.78 -6.50
CA LYS A 300 39.36 -5.99 -6.73
C LYS A 300 40.21 -5.86 -7.98
N LEU A 301 41.38 -6.50 -7.99
CA LEU A 301 42.18 -6.68 -9.21
C LEU A 301 41.53 -7.76 -10.09
N VAL A 302 41.19 -7.40 -11.32
CA VAL A 302 40.47 -8.24 -12.27
C VAL A 302 41.11 -8.18 -13.66
N SER A 303 40.74 -9.10 -14.54
CA SER A 303 41.13 -9.11 -15.95
C SER A 303 39.93 -9.37 -16.85
N LYS A 304 39.90 -8.72 -18.02
CA LYS A 304 38.96 -9.03 -19.12
C LYS A 304 39.43 -10.20 -19.98
N THR A 305 40.74 -10.41 -20.07
CA THR A 305 41.35 -11.51 -20.81
C THR A 305 41.47 -12.73 -19.90
N LYS A 306 41.13 -13.90 -20.45
CA LYS A 306 41.33 -15.18 -19.74
C LYS A 306 42.81 -15.54 -19.70
N SER A 307 43.22 -16.23 -18.64
CA SER A 307 44.52 -16.88 -18.61
C SER A 307 44.63 -17.87 -19.78
N ILE A 308 45.81 -17.92 -20.40
CA ILE A 308 46.09 -18.83 -21.52
C ILE A 308 46.02 -20.29 -21.01
N THR A 309 46.36 -20.52 -19.74
CA THR A 309 46.23 -21.83 -19.09
C THR A 309 44.78 -22.30 -18.88
N GLU A 310 43.79 -21.41 -19.01
CA GLU A 310 42.36 -21.73 -18.98
C GLU A 310 41.73 -21.70 -20.38
N SER A 311 42.53 -21.50 -21.43
CA SER A 311 42.11 -21.52 -22.83
C SER A 311 42.31 -22.90 -23.49
N HIS A 312 41.82 -23.05 -24.73
CA HIS A 312 42.08 -24.26 -25.53
C HIS A 312 43.56 -24.42 -25.95
N TYR A 313 44.42 -23.44 -25.63
CA TYR A 313 45.87 -23.50 -25.80
C TYR A 313 46.62 -23.96 -24.53
N SER A 314 45.91 -24.33 -23.47
CA SER A 314 46.48 -24.78 -22.17
C SER A 314 47.42 -25.99 -22.27
N ILE A 315 47.30 -26.78 -23.34
CA ILE A 315 48.13 -27.94 -23.63
C ILE A 315 48.75 -27.75 -25.01
N ALA A 316 50.07 -27.89 -25.11
CA ALA A 316 50.76 -27.83 -26.39
C ALA A 316 50.31 -28.98 -27.31
N ARG A 317 50.29 -28.75 -28.63
CA ARG A 317 49.76 -29.70 -29.61
C ARG A 317 50.43 -31.08 -29.54
N HIS A 318 51.76 -31.13 -29.68
CA HIS A 318 52.50 -32.39 -29.66
C HIS A 318 53.95 -32.16 -29.20
N VAL A 319 54.41 -32.96 -28.22
CA VAL A 319 55.62 -32.68 -27.41
C VAL A 319 56.91 -32.54 -28.24
N ILE A 320 57.01 -33.24 -29.36
CA ILE A 320 58.19 -33.19 -30.24
C ILE A 320 58.14 -32.07 -31.28
N SER A 321 56.97 -31.78 -31.84
CA SER A 321 56.88 -30.78 -32.92
C SER A 321 56.81 -29.37 -32.38
N THR A 322 56.46 -29.20 -31.11
CA THR A 322 56.38 -27.89 -30.47
C THR A 322 57.79 -27.43 -30.05
N PRO A 323 58.28 -26.28 -30.56
CA PRO A 323 59.54 -25.69 -30.12
C PRO A 323 59.47 -25.29 -28.64
N LEU A 324 60.63 -25.18 -27.97
CA LEU A 324 60.68 -24.97 -26.52
C LEU A 324 60.02 -23.64 -26.11
N GLU A 325 60.17 -22.63 -26.96
CA GLU A 325 59.67 -21.27 -26.76
C GLU A 325 58.13 -21.22 -26.72
N GLU A 326 57.44 -22.09 -27.47
CA GLU A 326 55.96 -22.16 -27.51
C GLU A 326 55.34 -22.74 -26.24
N TYR A 327 56.15 -23.22 -25.28
CA TYR A 327 55.66 -23.62 -23.95
C TYR A 327 55.64 -22.48 -22.94
N PHE A 328 56.30 -21.35 -23.22
CA PHE A 328 56.45 -20.24 -22.29
C PHE A 328 55.67 -19.03 -22.77
N TYR A 329 54.63 -18.67 -22.01
CA TYR A 329 53.83 -17.50 -22.25
C TYR A 329 54.11 -16.43 -21.20
N GLU A 330 54.17 -15.18 -21.67
CA GLU A 330 54.04 -14.02 -20.80
C GLU A 330 52.65 -13.97 -20.18
N ASN A 331 52.49 -13.18 -19.12
CA ASN A 331 51.20 -13.02 -18.46
C ASN A 331 50.16 -12.46 -19.44
N GLY A 332 49.08 -13.23 -19.69
CA GLY A 332 48.02 -12.86 -20.62
C GLY A 332 46.89 -12.03 -19.98
N LEU A 333 46.97 -11.75 -18.67
CA LEU A 333 45.95 -11.01 -17.93
C LEU A 333 46.17 -9.50 -18.08
N GLN A 334 45.08 -8.77 -18.26
CA GLN A 334 45.10 -7.32 -18.33
C GLN A 334 44.91 -6.71 -16.94
N VAL A 335 45.83 -5.84 -16.50
CA VAL A 335 45.78 -5.19 -15.18
C VAL A 335 44.62 -4.19 -15.12
N GLN A 336 43.53 -4.55 -14.43
CA GLN A 336 42.35 -3.69 -14.26
C GLN A 336 41.77 -3.85 -12.85
N ILE A 337 40.94 -2.90 -12.45
CA ILE A 337 40.12 -3.03 -11.24
C ILE A 337 38.67 -3.41 -11.57
N SER A 338 37.96 -3.91 -10.57
CA SER A 338 36.54 -4.27 -10.66
C SER A 338 35.74 -3.15 -11.34
N PRO A 339 34.94 -3.47 -12.37
CA PRO A 339 34.37 -2.49 -13.27
C PRO A 339 33.47 -1.49 -12.53
N THR A 340 33.56 -0.25 -12.98
CA THR A 340 32.69 0.84 -12.57
C THR A 340 31.51 0.94 -13.53
N LYS A 341 30.29 0.75 -13.04
CA LYS A 341 29.05 1.05 -13.77
C LYS A 341 28.66 2.50 -13.47
N ILE A 342 29.12 3.39 -14.34
CA ILE A 342 28.79 4.82 -14.29
C ILE A 342 27.32 4.99 -14.65
N ASN A 343 26.56 5.71 -13.82
CA ASN A 343 25.20 6.10 -14.16
C ASN A 343 25.20 7.14 -15.29
N GLU A 344 24.23 7.04 -16.19
CA GLU A 344 24.03 8.09 -17.18
C GLU A 344 23.65 9.39 -16.46
N PHE A 345 24.24 10.51 -16.91
CA PHE A 345 23.96 11.83 -16.32
C PHE A 345 22.46 12.15 -16.26
N GLN A 346 21.70 11.71 -17.28
CA GLN A 346 20.26 11.91 -17.36
C GLN A 346 19.48 11.23 -16.24
N ASP A 347 19.84 9.99 -15.92
CA ASP A 347 19.18 9.25 -14.83
C ASP A 347 19.52 9.86 -13.47
N GLU A 348 20.74 10.40 -13.36
CA GLU A 348 21.20 10.96 -12.11
C GLU A 348 20.60 12.33 -11.79
N TYR A 349 20.55 13.27 -12.76
CA TYR A 349 19.91 14.55 -12.48
C TYR A 349 18.39 14.39 -12.31
N ARG A 350 17.73 13.44 -12.99
CA ARG A 350 16.31 13.12 -12.74
C ARG A 350 16.05 12.71 -11.30
N THR A 351 17.00 12.05 -10.66
CA THR A 351 16.92 11.70 -9.23
C THR A 351 16.93 12.96 -8.33
N LEU A 352 17.51 14.06 -8.82
CA LEU A 352 17.55 15.36 -8.16
C LEU A 352 16.39 16.28 -8.55
N THR A 353 15.51 15.85 -9.45
CA THR A 353 14.37 16.62 -9.95
C THR A 353 13.04 15.99 -9.49
N PRO A 354 12.07 16.76 -8.98
CA PRO A 354 10.74 16.22 -8.67
C PRO A 354 9.94 15.91 -9.94
N GLU A 355 9.14 14.85 -9.89
CA GLU A 355 8.25 14.44 -10.97
C GLU A 355 6.85 15.04 -10.81
N LEU A 356 6.29 15.51 -11.92
CA LEU A 356 4.90 15.95 -12.02
C LEU A 356 3.95 14.75 -12.11
N THR A 357 3.03 14.67 -11.16
CA THR A 357 2.02 13.60 -11.07
C THR A 357 0.73 13.95 -11.81
N ASP A 358 0.38 15.23 -11.92
CA ASP A 358 -0.79 15.66 -12.67
C ASP A 358 -0.55 15.52 -14.18
N SER A 359 -1.41 14.71 -14.80
CA SER A 359 -1.48 14.54 -16.26
C SER A 359 -1.57 15.85 -17.05
N ASN A 360 -2.14 16.91 -16.48
CA ASN A 360 -2.29 18.20 -17.16
C ASN A 360 -0.94 18.92 -17.35
N TYR A 361 -0.02 18.78 -16.39
CA TYR A 361 1.29 19.43 -16.42
C TYR A 361 2.41 18.48 -16.88
N LYS A 362 2.13 17.19 -17.07
CA LYS A 362 3.14 16.16 -17.35
C LYS A 362 4.01 16.46 -18.57
N ASP A 363 3.43 17.03 -19.63
CA ASP A 363 4.18 17.44 -20.83
C ASP A 363 5.15 18.61 -20.59
N LEU A 364 5.01 19.31 -19.46
CA LEU A 364 5.88 20.40 -19.02
C LEU A 364 7.01 19.94 -18.09
N GLN A 365 7.20 18.63 -17.85
CA GLN A 365 8.28 18.11 -16.99
C GLN A 365 9.66 18.66 -17.36
N PHE A 366 9.92 18.89 -18.65
CA PHE A 366 11.18 19.45 -19.12
C PHE A 366 11.49 20.83 -18.51
N SER A 367 10.47 21.63 -18.15
CA SER A 367 10.68 22.94 -17.54
C SER A 367 11.14 22.83 -16.09
N ILE A 368 10.92 21.68 -15.44
CA ILE A 368 11.46 21.36 -14.11
C ILE A 368 12.83 20.71 -14.23
N ASP A 369 13.03 19.87 -15.25
CA ASP A 369 14.28 19.13 -15.45
C ASP A 369 15.50 20.03 -15.69
N ASN A 370 15.35 21.13 -16.44
CA ASN A 370 16.47 22.01 -16.77
C ASN A 370 16.05 23.48 -16.88
N THR A 371 17.02 24.35 -17.15
CA THR A 371 16.79 25.79 -17.38
C THR A 371 17.28 26.26 -18.76
N GLU A 372 17.92 25.37 -19.53
CA GLU A 372 18.55 25.65 -20.83
C GLU A 372 17.55 25.54 -21.98
N PHE A 373 16.49 26.35 -21.93
CA PHE A 373 15.53 26.47 -23.03
C PHE A 373 15.00 27.90 -23.12
N ALA A 374 14.51 28.25 -24.30
CA ALA A 374 13.86 29.54 -24.55
C ALA A 374 12.34 29.40 -24.47
N GLN A 375 11.67 30.46 -24.03
CA GLN A 375 10.20 30.58 -24.01
C GLN A 375 9.54 30.19 -25.35
N ASN A 376 10.17 30.48 -26.49
CA ASN A 376 9.66 30.09 -27.81
C ASN A 376 9.41 28.58 -27.96
N ARG A 377 10.19 27.74 -27.27
CA ARG A 377 9.97 26.29 -27.22
C ARG A 377 8.61 25.98 -26.58
N VAL A 378 8.32 26.59 -25.44
CA VAL A 378 7.07 26.40 -24.70
C VAL A 378 5.87 26.80 -25.56
N ILE A 379 5.98 27.94 -26.25
CA ILE A 379 4.93 28.43 -27.16
C ILE A 379 4.73 27.45 -28.33
N ALA A 380 5.80 26.91 -28.91
CA ALA A 380 5.70 25.91 -29.98
C ALA A 380 5.04 24.60 -29.51
N GLU A 381 5.17 24.25 -28.23
CA GLU A 381 4.58 23.08 -27.60
C GLU A 381 3.14 23.30 -27.10
N LEU A 382 2.52 24.47 -27.36
CA LEU A 382 1.11 24.75 -27.01
C LEU A 382 0.11 23.71 -27.54
N SER A 383 0.45 23.01 -28.63
CA SER A 383 -0.35 21.90 -29.15
C SER A 383 -0.50 20.72 -28.18
N LYS A 384 0.41 20.60 -27.20
CA LYS A 384 0.37 19.60 -26.12
C LYS A 384 -0.40 20.08 -24.89
N CYS A 385 -0.90 21.31 -24.87
CA CYS A 385 -1.65 21.84 -23.74
C CYS A 385 -2.93 21.02 -23.48
N SER A 386 -3.12 20.58 -22.24
CA SER A 386 -4.35 19.90 -21.82
C SER A 386 -5.57 20.80 -21.98
N LEU A 387 -6.71 20.22 -22.37
CA LEU A 387 -7.99 20.95 -22.48
C LEU A 387 -8.47 21.54 -21.14
N LYS A 388 -7.93 21.09 -20.01
CA LYS A 388 -8.26 21.61 -18.68
C LYS A 388 -7.40 22.81 -18.27
N LEU A 389 -6.23 23.02 -18.91
CA LEU A 389 -5.35 24.13 -18.61
C LEU A 389 -5.61 25.31 -19.55
N LYS A 390 -5.51 26.54 -19.01
CA LYS A 390 -5.54 27.74 -19.84
C LYS A 390 -4.22 27.84 -20.61
N SER A 391 -4.27 28.23 -21.89
CA SER A 391 -3.06 28.41 -22.69
C SER A 391 -2.06 29.39 -22.07
N ALA A 392 -2.55 30.46 -21.42
CA ALA A 392 -1.70 31.41 -20.70
C ALA A 392 -0.96 30.75 -19.52
N GLU A 393 -1.65 29.90 -18.78
CA GLU A 393 -1.09 29.17 -17.64
C GLU A 393 -0.04 28.15 -18.08
N PHE A 394 -0.30 27.42 -19.18
CA PHE A 394 0.68 26.51 -19.78
C PHE A 394 1.97 27.23 -20.18
N VAL A 395 1.84 28.40 -20.81
CA VAL A 395 3.00 29.22 -21.22
C VAL A 395 3.73 29.75 -20.01
N GLU A 396 3.03 30.30 -19.02
CA GLU A 396 3.65 30.85 -17.82
C GLU A 396 4.39 29.77 -17.01
N PHE A 397 3.74 28.62 -16.77
CA PHE A 397 4.36 27.47 -16.10
C PHE A 397 5.59 26.98 -16.86
N GLY A 398 5.44 26.72 -18.15
CA GLY A 398 6.53 26.19 -18.98
C GLY A 398 7.69 27.18 -19.11
N SER A 399 7.42 28.48 -19.09
CA SER A 399 8.43 29.54 -19.29
C SER A 399 9.08 30.01 -18.00
N PHE A 400 8.56 29.65 -16.82
CA PHE A 400 9.04 30.12 -15.53
C PHE A 400 10.56 29.97 -15.35
N ARG A 401 11.12 28.85 -15.85
CA ARG A 401 12.54 28.50 -15.74
C ARG A 401 13.32 28.65 -17.05
N SER A 402 12.76 29.36 -18.03
CA SER A 402 13.45 29.71 -19.29
C SER A 402 14.61 30.68 -19.01
N GLY A 403 15.79 30.13 -18.74
CA GLY A 403 16.99 30.88 -18.32
C GLY A 403 17.12 31.00 -16.80
N HIS A 404 18.18 30.42 -16.25
CA HIS A 404 18.40 30.32 -14.80
C HIS A 404 18.43 31.67 -14.05
N ARG A 405 18.89 32.76 -14.69
CA ARG A 405 18.97 34.10 -14.07
C ARG A 405 17.63 34.84 -14.04
N LEU A 406 16.64 34.40 -14.81
CA LEU A 406 15.34 35.08 -14.92
C LEU A 406 14.30 34.58 -13.92
N GLN A 407 14.56 33.46 -13.23
CA GLN A 407 13.59 32.81 -12.35
C GLN A 407 13.00 33.74 -11.28
N TRP A 408 13.82 34.60 -10.66
CA TRP A 408 13.34 35.57 -9.66
C TRP A 408 12.52 36.71 -10.26
N TRP A 409 12.90 37.18 -11.46
CA TRP A 409 12.13 38.19 -12.19
C TRP A 409 10.77 37.62 -12.61
N ASN A 410 10.75 36.39 -13.13
CA ASN A 410 9.53 35.69 -13.48
C ASN A 410 8.64 35.48 -12.25
N LEU A 411 9.21 35.11 -11.09
CA LEU A 411 8.46 35.01 -9.84
C LEU A 411 7.84 36.35 -9.42
N LEU A 412 8.60 37.44 -9.50
CA LEU A 412 8.11 38.77 -9.17
C LEU A 412 6.96 39.19 -10.12
N SER A 413 7.07 38.88 -11.41
CA SER A 413 6.02 39.11 -12.40
C SER A 413 4.76 38.29 -12.09
N ILE A 414 4.91 37.00 -11.74
CA ILE A 414 3.79 36.14 -11.35
C ILE A 414 3.08 36.68 -10.10
N LEU A 415 3.84 37.13 -9.10
CA LEU A 415 3.30 37.73 -7.87
C LEU A 415 2.58 39.06 -8.10
N GLU A 416 2.90 39.79 -9.17
CA GLU A 416 2.25 41.07 -9.47
C GLU A 416 1.05 40.92 -10.42
N LEU A 417 1.09 39.93 -11.32
CA LEU A 417 0.06 39.71 -12.34
C LEU A 417 -0.97 38.62 -11.98
N ASP A 418 -0.70 37.83 -10.94
CA ASP A 418 -1.50 36.64 -10.57
C ASP A 418 -1.69 35.67 -11.76
N SER A 419 -0.63 35.50 -12.56
CA SER A 419 -0.67 34.76 -13.83
C SER A 419 -0.68 33.23 -13.67
N LEU A 420 -0.28 32.71 -12.51
CA LEU A 420 -0.27 31.27 -12.16
C LEU A 420 -1.05 30.99 -10.88
N SER A 421 -1.82 29.91 -10.91
CA SER A 421 -2.64 29.47 -9.79
C SER A 421 -1.79 28.82 -8.69
N MET A 422 -1.66 29.48 -7.53
CA MET A 422 -0.84 29.00 -6.40
C MET A 422 -1.53 27.95 -5.52
N ASP A 423 -2.74 27.53 -5.89
CA ASP A 423 -3.52 26.45 -5.27
C ASP A 423 -3.27 25.07 -5.90
N GLU A 424 -2.46 24.98 -6.95
CA GLU A 424 -2.15 23.72 -7.63
C GLU A 424 -0.79 23.15 -7.18
N GLU A 425 -0.76 21.87 -6.79
CA GLU A 425 0.46 21.23 -6.28
C GLU A 425 1.60 21.23 -7.32
N SER A 426 1.29 21.08 -8.61
CA SER A 426 2.28 21.16 -9.69
C SER A 426 3.00 22.52 -9.73
N VAL A 427 2.28 23.61 -9.47
CA VAL A 427 2.85 24.98 -9.41
C VAL A 427 3.71 25.14 -8.16
N VAL A 428 3.27 24.59 -7.03
CA VAL A 428 4.08 24.57 -5.79
C VAL A 428 5.40 23.82 -6.00
N ILE A 429 5.35 22.67 -6.70
CA ILE A 429 6.54 21.88 -7.05
C ILE A 429 7.49 22.70 -7.92
N LEU A 430 6.98 23.33 -8.99
CA LEU A 430 7.77 24.17 -9.90
C LEU A 430 8.49 25.29 -9.14
N ILE A 431 7.74 26.09 -8.36
CA ILE A 431 8.30 27.22 -7.62
C ILE A 431 9.28 26.71 -6.57
N THR A 432 8.88 25.76 -5.73
CA THR A 432 9.75 25.24 -4.66
C THR A 432 11.04 24.66 -5.23
N HIS A 433 10.97 23.89 -6.31
CA HIS A 433 12.16 23.31 -6.92
C HIS A 433 13.07 24.38 -7.53
N ALA A 434 12.53 25.33 -8.28
CA ALA A 434 13.31 26.44 -8.86
C ALA A 434 14.04 27.26 -7.81
N LEU A 435 13.41 27.47 -6.65
CA LEU A 435 13.98 28.28 -5.59
C LEU A 435 15.03 27.54 -4.76
N LEU A 436 14.88 26.23 -4.58
CA LEU A 436 15.76 25.43 -3.74
C LEU A 436 16.88 24.73 -4.50
N GLN A 437 16.74 24.50 -5.82
CA GLN A 437 17.83 24.02 -6.67
C GLN A 437 18.98 25.03 -6.66
N TYR A 438 20.22 24.55 -6.60
CA TYR A 438 21.40 25.39 -6.48
C TYR A 438 21.62 26.22 -7.76
N GLY A 439 21.63 25.59 -8.94
CA GLY A 439 21.81 26.29 -10.21
C GLY A 439 23.28 26.38 -10.68
N PRO A 440 23.52 26.92 -11.89
CA PRO A 440 24.84 26.95 -12.51
C PRO A 440 25.94 27.61 -11.66
N LEU A 441 27.13 27.02 -11.73
CA LEU A 441 28.32 27.47 -11.00
C LEU A 441 29.39 27.98 -11.97
N THR A 442 29.86 29.21 -11.74
CA THR A 442 31.05 29.74 -12.43
C THR A 442 32.34 29.27 -11.74
N LYS A 443 33.39 29.03 -12.55
CA LYS A 443 34.75 28.79 -12.08
C LYS A 443 35.36 30.05 -11.45
N ASP A 444 35.05 31.24 -11.96
CA ASP A 444 35.59 32.50 -11.42
C ASP A 444 34.69 33.05 -10.31
N ARG A 445 35.12 32.90 -9.05
CA ARG A 445 34.40 33.43 -7.88
C ARG A 445 34.30 34.96 -7.88
N LYS A 446 35.23 35.67 -8.54
CA LYS A 446 35.31 37.14 -8.47
C LYS A 446 34.22 37.84 -9.27
N SER A 447 33.58 37.14 -10.21
CA SER A 447 32.48 37.69 -10.99
C SER A 447 31.14 37.72 -10.24
N LEU A 448 31.06 37.10 -9.04
CA LEU A 448 29.85 36.99 -8.24
C LEU A 448 29.84 38.03 -7.11
N ILE A 449 28.65 38.53 -6.75
CA ILE A 449 28.46 39.43 -5.60
C ILE A 449 28.77 38.66 -4.30
N CYS A 450 28.29 37.43 -4.20
CA CYS A 450 28.60 36.52 -3.10
C CYS A 450 29.15 35.19 -3.62
N SER A 451 30.33 34.80 -3.17
CA SER A 451 31.14 33.72 -3.76
C SER A 451 30.57 32.31 -3.60
N TRP A 452 29.79 32.06 -2.54
CA TRP A 452 29.10 30.77 -2.32
C TRP A 452 27.70 30.73 -2.93
N CYS A 453 27.15 31.87 -3.34
CA CYS A 453 25.85 31.97 -3.95
C CYS A 453 25.98 31.71 -5.47
N PRO A 454 25.19 30.84 -6.09
CA PRO A 454 25.26 30.56 -7.53
C PRO A 454 24.54 31.63 -8.35
N GLU A 455 24.74 31.63 -9.67
CA GLU A 455 24.26 32.70 -10.56
C GLU A 455 22.73 32.88 -10.51
N SER A 456 21.99 31.78 -10.35
CA SER A 456 20.53 31.76 -10.24
C SER A 456 19.96 32.55 -9.08
N HIS A 457 20.74 32.83 -8.02
CA HIS A 457 20.26 33.51 -6.81
C HIS A 457 20.96 34.83 -6.50
N GLN A 458 21.88 35.29 -7.36
CA GLN A 458 22.60 36.56 -7.14
C GLN A 458 21.66 37.76 -7.01
N GLN A 459 20.52 37.76 -7.71
CA GLN A 459 19.51 38.81 -7.66
C GLN A 459 18.98 39.10 -6.25
N LEU A 460 19.01 38.11 -5.34
CA LEU A 460 18.59 38.28 -3.94
C LEU A 460 19.58 39.06 -3.08
N LEU A 461 20.77 39.35 -3.61
CA LEU A 461 21.78 40.19 -2.95
C LEU A 461 21.61 41.68 -3.30
N GLU A 462 20.60 42.02 -4.10
CA GLU A 462 20.26 43.41 -4.43
C GLU A 462 19.11 43.89 -3.53
N ASP A 463 19.42 44.78 -2.58
CA ASP A 463 18.46 45.24 -1.57
C ASP A 463 17.17 45.82 -2.18
N HIS A 464 17.27 46.58 -3.27
CA HIS A 464 16.09 47.14 -3.96
C HIS A 464 15.16 46.04 -4.50
N PHE A 465 15.72 44.98 -5.07
CA PHE A 465 14.91 43.87 -5.57
C PHE A 465 14.23 43.11 -4.44
N VAL A 466 14.95 42.90 -3.33
CA VAL A 466 14.41 42.26 -2.12
C VAL A 466 13.28 43.11 -1.51
N ASP A 467 13.41 44.44 -1.50
CA ASP A 467 12.36 45.34 -1.02
C ASP A 467 11.06 45.21 -1.83
N GLU A 468 11.16 45.16 -3.16
CA GLU A 468 10.00 44.91 -4.03
C GLU A 468 9.37 43.54 -3.75
N LEU A 469 10.18 42.48 -3.62
CA LEU A 469 9.67 41.14 -3.28
C LEU A 469 8.95 41.13 -1.92
N ILE A 470 9.54 41.73 -0.89
CA ILE A 470 8.93 41.80 0.46
C ILE A 470 7.56 42.48 0.36
N MET A 471 7.44 43.58 -0.39
CA MET A 471 6.18 44.29 -0.56
C MET A 471 5.10 43.42 -1.22
N ARG A 472 5.43 42.67 -2.29
CA ARG A 472 4.45 41.78 -2.97
C ARG A 472 4.07 40.59 -2.10
N LEU A 473 5.04 39.96 -1.42
CA LEU A 473 4.78 38.85 -0.51
C LEU A 473 3.92 39.26 0.69
N ASP A 474 4.16 40.44 1.26
CA ASP A 474 3.35 40.96 2.37
C ASP A 474 1.90 41.25 1.93
N ARG A 475 1.70 41.74 0.69
CA ARG A 475 0.37 41.92 0.09
C ARG A 475 -0.36 40.58 -0.02
N HIS A 476 0.26 39.60 -0.68
CA HIS A 476 -0.30 38.26 -0.87
C HIS A 476 -0.62 37.55 0.45
N LEU A 477 0.25 37.67 1.45
CA LEU A 477 0.02 37.09 2.77
C LEU A 477 -1.18 37.71 3.49
N LYS A 478 -1.41 39.02 3.31
CA LYS A 478 -2.60 39.71 3.86
C LYS A 478 -3.87 39.28 3.14
N ASP A 479 -3.82 39.18 1.82
CA ASP A 479 -4.98 38.80 1.00
C ASP A 479 -5.43 37.37 1.33
N CYS A 480 -4.49 36.45 1.60
CA CYS A 480 -4.82 35.09 1.98
C CYS A 480 -5.17 34.91 3.47
N GLU A 481 -4.91 35.87 4.37
CA GLU A 481 -4.98 35.67 5.83
C GLU A 481 -6.31 35.09 6.34
N CYS A 482 -7.42 35.38 5.67
CA CYS A 482 -8.76 34.88 6.00
C CYS A 482 -9.20 33.65 5.18
N ASN A 483 -8.43 33.25 4.18
CA ASN A 483 -8.74 32.17 3.25
C ASN A 483 -7.89 30.92 3.53
N TRP A 484 -8.20 30.21 4.61
CA TRP A 484 -7.53 28.95 4.98
C TRP A 484 -7.81 27.79 4.00
N GLN A 485 -8.68 27.97 3.00
CA GLN A 485 -8.98 26.93 2.02
C GLN A 485 -7.86 26.68 1.02
N ASN A 486 -6.91 27.62 0.89
CA ASN A 486 -5.75 27.50 0.01
C ASN A 486 -4.45 27.37 0.83
N GLU A 487 -4.23 26.20 1.42
CA GLU A 487 -3.05 25.89 2.23
C GLU A 487 -1.73 25.97 1.44
N LEU A 488 -1.77 25.67 0.14
CA LEU A 488 -0.60 25.64 -0.73
C LEU A 488 -0.03 27.04 -0.99
N MET A 489 -0.86 28.07 -0.99
CA MET A 489 -0.40 29.45 -1.06
C MET A 489 0.50 29.82 0.13
N LEU A 490 0.14 29.42 1.36
CA LEU A 490 0.98 29.65 2.54
C LEU A 490 2.30 28.86 2.45
N VAL A 491 2.27 27.64 1.89
CA VAL A 491 3.49 26.84 1.63
C VAL A 491 4.42 27.61 0.69
N ILE A 492 3.93 28.06 -0.46
CA ILE A 492 4.73 28.79 -1.47
C ILE A 492 5.32 30.07 -0.87
N ILE A 493 4.49 30.91 -0.24
CA ILE A 493 4.95 32.16 0.38
C ILE A 493 6.04 31.88 1.41
N THR A 494 5.84 30.89 2.27
CA THR A 494 6.82 30.54 3.30
C THR A 494 8.12 30.04 2.67
N VAL A 495 8.08 29.17 1.66
CA VAL A 495 9.29 28.70 0.96
C VAL A 495 10.05 29.87 0.33
N ILE A 496 9.36 30.79 -0.35
CA ILE A 496 9.97 32.01 -0.92
C ILE A 496 10.63 32.82 0.19
N VAL A 497 9.87 33.12 1.25
CA VAL A 497 10.31 33.93 2.38
C VAL A 497 11.55 33.33 3.05
N MET A 498 11.56 32.02 3.29
CA MET A 498 12.68 31.31 3.89
C MET A 498 13.91 31.29 2.97
N ARG A 499 13.70 31.17 1.64
CA ARG A 499 14.81 31.21 0.67
C ARG A 499 15.42 32.61 0.59
N VAL A 500 14.61 33.65 0.54
CA VAL A 500 15.08 35.05 0.55
C VAL A 500 15.86 35.33 1.84
N PHE A 501 15.32 34.92 3.00
CA PHE A 501 16.00 35.05 4.29
C PHE A 501 17.39 34.40 4.32
N THR A 502 17.53 33.24 3.69
CA THR A 502 18.79 32.48 3.64
C THR A 502 19.90 33.23 2.89
N ILE A 503 19.53 33.99 1.85
CA ILE A 503 20.49 34.56 0.87
C ILE A 503 20.66 36.07 1.01
N CYS A 504 19.61 36.81 1.36
CA CYS A 504 19.63 38.28 1.33
C CYS A 504 20.73 38.90 2.21
N ASN A 505 21.06 40.15 1.90
CA ASN A 505 22.02 40.91 2.69
C ASN A 505 21.53 41.11 4.12
N SER A 506 22.48 41.27 5.05
CA SER A 506 22.19 41.52 6.47
C SER A 506 21.34 42.78 6.69
N THR A 507 21.39 43.76 5.79
CA THR A 507 20.60 45.00 5.80
C THR A 507 19.08 44.77 5.69
N ARG A 508 18.64 43.61 5.19
CA ARG A 508 17.23 43.28 4.96
C ARG A 508 16.71 42.13 5.84
N LYS A 509 17.58 41.55 6.67
CA LYS A 509 17.21 40.42 7.53
C LYS A 509 16.12 40.72 8.54
N ASP A 510 16.07 41.92 9.10
CA ASP A 510 15.03 42.28 10.09
C ASP A 510 13.65 42.35 9.45
N GLN A 511 13.54 42.98 8.27
CA GLN A 511 12.28 43.03 7.51
C GLN A 511 11.85 41.62 7.09
N MET A 512 12.80 40.79 6.67
CA MET A 512 12.52 39.41 6.29
C MET A 512 12.09 38.55 7.48
N THR A 513 12.73 38.72 8.63
CA THR A 513 12.34 38.09 9.91
C THR A 513 10.91 38.45 10.28
N ASN A 514 10.53 39.72 10.14
CA ASN A 514 9.14 40.15 10.38
C ASN A 514 8.16 39.41 9.46
N LEU A 515 8.49 39.22 8.19
CA LEU A 515 7.63 38.49 7.25
C LEU A 515 7.56 36.99 7.57
N VAL A 516 8.67 36.37 7.99
CA VAL A 516 8.69 34.98 8.51
C VAL A 516 7.74 34.84 9.71
N LEU A 517 7.80 35.76 10.66
CA LEU A 517 6.93 35.76 11.84
C LEU A 517 5.46 35.99 11.48
N LYS A 518 5.15 36.76 10.44
CA LYS A 518 3.77 36.88 9.92
C LYS A 518 3.28 35.56 9.34
N CYS A 519 4.08 34.87 8.52
CA CYS A 519 3.74 33.54 7.98
C CYS A 519 3.42 32.55 9.12
N ARG A 520 4.26 32.57 10.16
CA ARG A 520 4.09 31.78 11.38
C ARG A 520 2.74 32.04 12.06
N LYS A 521 2.41 33.31 12.31
CA LYS A 521 1.15 33.73 12.93
C LYS A 521 -0.08 33.35 12.09
N THR A 522 0.00 33.48 10.77
CA THR A 522 -1.07 33.07 9.85
C THR A 522 -1.32 31.56 9.95
N GLY A 523 -0.25 30.74 9.92
CA GLY A 523 -0.36 29.29 10.08
C GLY A 523 -0.99 28.89 11.41
N GLU A 524 -0.58 29.53 12.52
CA GLU A 524 -1.17 29.30 13.84
C GLU A 524 -2.67 29.62 13.87
N LYS A 525 -3.06 30.79 13.36
CA LYS A 525 -4.46 31.23 13.27
C LYS A 525 -5.29 30.24 12.46
N TRP A 526 -4.79 29.75 11.33
CA TRP A 526 -5.51 28.78 10.48
C TRP A 526 -5.70 27.44 11.18
N ILE A 527 -4.68 26.92 11.86
CA ILE A 527 -4.80 25.67 12.62
C ILE A 527 -5.84 25.80 13.73
N GLN A 528 -5.90 26.95 14.43
CA GLN A 528 -6.93 27.21 15.42
C GLN A 528 -8.34 27.26 14.82
N LEU A 529 -8.51 27.91 13.65
CA LEU A 529 -9.80 28.00 12.95
C LEU A 529 -10.28 26.64 12.42
N ILE A 530 -9.38 25.86 11.82
CA ILE A 530 -9.70 24.53 11.29
C ILE A 530 -10.01 23.57 12.45
N SER A 531 -9.22 23.59 13.53
CA SER A 531 -9.48 22.78 14.72
C SER A 531 -10.87 23.07 15.32
N LYS A 532 -11.25 24.34 15.43
CA LYS A 532 -12.61 24.74 15.87
C LYS A 532 -13.71 24.24 14.92
N SER A 533 -13.44 24.21 13.62
CA SER A 533 -14.38 23.72 12.62
C SER A 533 -14.58 22.20 12.72
N ILE A 534 -13.50 21.44 12.96
CA ILE A 534 -13.54 19.99 13.21
C ILE A 534 -14.34 19.66 14.48
N GLN A 535 -14.23 20.51 15.51
CA GLN A 535 -14.95 20.34 16.77
C GLN A 535 -16.45 20.67 16.69
N ASN A 536 -16.95 21.22 15.57
CA ASN A 536 -18.36 21.56 15.42
C ASN A 536 -19.19 20.28 15.12
N PRO A 537 -20.18 19.91 15.96
CA PRO A 537 -20.95 18.67 15.82
C PRO A 537 -21.86 18.60 14.57
N SER A 538 -21.92 19.66 13.77
CA SER A 538 -22.82 19.79 12.61
C SER A 538 -22.27 19.21 11.30
N LEU A 539 -21.07 18.59 11.30
CA LEU A 539 -20.42 18.04 10.10
C LEU A 539 -20.53 16.49 10.07
N PRO A 540 -21.51 15.91 9.35
CA PRO A 540 -21.68 14.46 9.26
C PRO A 540 -20.74 13.77 8.25
N ASP A 541 -19.87 14.50 7.56
CA ASP A 541 -19.04 13.99 6.47
C ASP A 541 -17.59 13.74 6.93
N PHE A 542 -17.28 12.48 7.21
CA PHE A 542 -15.97 12.04 7.70
C PHE A 542 -14.84 12.32 6.70
N ASP A 543 -15.11 12.30 5.39
CA ASP A 543 -14.11 12.55 4.35
C ASP A 543 -13.69 14.02 4.36
N LYS A 544 -14.65 14.94 4.56
CA LYS A 544 -14.36 16.37 4.74
C LYS A 544 -13.54 16.64 5.99
N ILE A 545 -13.82 15.96 7.10
CA ILE A 545 -13.05 16.10 8.34
C ILE A 545 -11.61 15.63 8.13
N ASN A 546 -11.41 14.50 7.46
CA ASN A 546 -10.07 13.98 7.16
C ASN A 546 -9.30 14.94 6.25
N ALA A 547 -9.94 15.50 5.22
CA ALA A 547 -9.33 16.53 4.37
C ALA A 547 -8.91 17.78 5.17
N LEU A 548 -9.72 18.24 6.13
CA LEU A 548 -9.35 19.34 7.03
C LEU A 548 -8.15 19.00 7.92
N ARG A 549 -8.02 17.75 8.37
CA ARG A 549 -6.83 17.32 9.13
C ARG A 549 -5.58 17.27 8.27
N ASP A 550 -5.69 16.82 7.03
CA ASP A 550 -4.58 16.86 6.08
C ASP A 550 -4.08 18.31 5.90
N LYS A 551 -5.02 19.28 5.79
CA LYS A 551 -4.67 20.71 5.77
C LYS A 551 -3.93 21.17 7.03
N ILE A 552 -4.36 20.74 8.23
CA ILE A 552 -3.66 21.04 9.48
C ILE A 552 -2.21 20.53 9.42
N VAL A 553 -1.98 19.33 8.91
CA VAL A 553 -0.63 18.76 8.77
C VAL A 553 0.21 19.60 7.82
N ILE A 554 -0.33 19.96 6.64
CA ILE A 554 0.36 20.79 5.63
C ILE A 554 0.74 22.15 6.22
N ILE A 555 -0.23 22.86 6.80
CA ILE A 555 -0.01 24.18 7.42
C ILE A 555 0.99 24.07 8.56
N GLY A 556 0.92 23.00 9.35
CA GLY A 556 1.85 22.75 10.45
C GLY A 556 3.28 22.51 10.01
N ILE A 557 3.48 21.74 8.95
CA ILE A 557 4.81 21.56 8.33
C ILE A 557 5.36 22.92 7.91
N THR A 558 4.57 23.73 7.21
CA THR A 558 4.96 25.08 6.78
C THR A 558 5.29 26.00 7.94
N TYR A 559 4.48 25.98 9.00
CA TYR A 559 4.78 26.67 10.26
C TYR A 559 6.16 26.25 10.77
N LEU A 560 6.41 24.94 10.94
CA LEU A 560 7.68 24.43 11.46
C LEU A 560 8.91 24.90 10.67
N LEU A 561 8.81 25.03 9.34
CA LEU A 561 9.91 25.52 8.51
C LEU A 561 10.41 26.91 8.92
N THR A 562 9.52 27.76 9.46
CA THR A 562 9.87 29.12 9.93
C THR A 562 10.84 29.15 11.10
N TYR A 563 11.08 28.02 11.78
CA TYR A 563 12.04 27.94 12.88
C TYR A 563 13.49 27.76 12.44
N SER A 564 13.76 27.51 11.15
CA SER A 564 15.14 27.40 10.68
C SER A 564 15.91 28.73 10.80
N ILE A 565 15.21 29.88 10.92
CA ILE A 565 15.82 31.20 11.16
C ILE A 565 16.67 31.26 12.44
N TYR A 566 16.38 30.43 13.44
CA TYR A 566 17.12 30.40 14.71
C TYR A 566 18.41 29.57 14.62
N THR A 567 18.55 28.76 13.56
CA THR A 567 19.74 27.95 13.31
C THR A 567 20.73 28.62 12.37
N ASP A 568 20.34 29.73 11.73
CA ASP A 568 21.20 30.49 10.84
C ASP A 568 22.25 31.26 11.67
N SER A 569 23.53 30.92 11.45
CA SER A 569 24.68 31.54 12.12
C SER A 569 24.79 33.05 11.94
N SER A 570 24.16 33.58 10.90
CA SER A 570 24.18 34.99 10.53
C SER A 570 22.97 35.77 11.03
N ASN A 571 22.13 35.16 11.87
CA ASN A 571 21.01 35.78 12.56
C ASN A 571 21.31 35.88 14.07
N SER A 572 20.88 36.97 14.71
CA SER A 572 21.07 37.20 16.16
C SER A 572 19.80 36.91 16.98
N LEU A 573 18.71 36.49 16.34
CA LEU A 573 17.44 36.26 17.01
C LEU A 573 17.53 35.12 18.03
N VAL A 574 17.10 35.40 19.25
CA VAL A 574 17.04 34.43 20.35
C VAL A 574 15.63 33.82 20.41
N LEU A 575 15.58 32.51 20.61
CA LEU A 575 14.32 31.76 20.78
C LEU A 575 13.71 32.10 22.16
N SER A 576 12.44 32.52 22.18
CA SER A 576 11.73 32.84 23.43
C SER A 576 11.03 31.62 24.04
N ASN A 577 10.63 31.71 25.32
CA ASN A 577 9.88 30.64 25.99
C ASN A 577 8.55 30.33 25.26
N GLN A 578 7.85 31.37 24.79
CA GLN A 578 6.60 31.23 24.03
C GLN A 578 6.81 30.58 22.66
N ASP A 579 7.94 30.86 22.00
CA ASP A 579 8.28 30.20 20.73
C ASP A 579 8.46 28.69 20.91
N VAL A 580 9.06 28.25 22.02
CA VAL A 580 9.25 26.81 22.33
C VAL A 580 7.90 26.14 22.60
N ILE A 581 7.01 26.78 23.36
CA ILE A 581 5.68 26.24 23.65
C ILE A 581 4.87 26.10 22.37
N SER A 582 4.92 27.13 21.51
CA SER A 582 4.26 27.12 20.20
C SER A 582 4.81 26.02 19.31
N LEU A 583 6.13 25.81 19.30
CA LEU A 583 6.80 24.73 18.56
C LEU A 583 6.36 23.34 19.04
N LEU A 584 6.32 23.11 20.35
CA LEU A 584 5.87 21.83 20.92
C LEU A 584 4.39 21.58 20.63
N THR A 585 3.57 22.63 20.69
CA THR A 585 2.15 22.58 20.36
C THR A 585 1.93 22.16 18.91
N ILE A 586 2.65 22.77 17.97
CA ILE A 586 2.50 22.41 16.56
C ILE A 586 3.07 21.03 16.24
N ALA A 587 4.22 20.66 16.82
CA ALA A 587 4.78 19.33 16.64
C ALA A 587 3.82 18.24 17.14
N THR A 588 3.17 18.46 18.29
CA THR A 588 2.17 17.54 18.84
C THR A 588 0.92 17.48 17.97
N THR A 589 0.44 18.62 17.49
CA THR A 589 -0.72 18.69 16.59
C THR A 589 -0.48 17.92 15.28
N ILE A 590 0.71 18.05 14.68
CA ILE A 590 1.09 17.29 13.48
C ILE A 590 1.18 15.79 13.79
N HIS A 591 1.78 15.42 14.93
CA HIS A 591 1.90 14.03 15.34
C HIS A 591 0.54 13.34 15.48
N ASP A 592 -0.38 13.99 16.19
CA ASP A 592 -1.68 13.45 16.50
C ASP A 592 -2.54 13.27 15.24
N ASN A 593 -2.55 14.26 14.34
CA ASN A 593 -3.29 14.15 13.07
C ASN A 593 -2.69 13.12 12.11
N ASN A 594 -1.35 12.97 12.09
CA ASN A 594 -0.70 11.90 11.32
C ASN A 594 -1.04 10.50 11.84
N ILE A 595 -1.25 10.32 13.16
CA ILE A 595 -1.67 9.03 13.73
C ILE A 595 -3.07 8.67 13.26
N LEU A 596 -3.99 9.63 13.28
CA LEU A 596 -5.38 9.42 12.87
C LEU A 596 -5.49 9.07 11.37
N ASN A 597 -4.62 9.64 10.54
CA ASN A 597 -4.67 9.46 9.09
C ASN A 597 -3.89 8.23 8.58
N LYS A 598 -3.30 7.38 9.45
CA LYS A 598 -2.47 6.20 9.07
C LYS A 598 -3.07 5.25 8.02
N LYS A 599 -4.39 5.29 7.79
CA LYS A 599 -5.11 4.43 6.83
C LYS A 599 -5.47 5.12 5.51
N THR A 600 -5.31 6.46 5.41
CA THR A 600 -5.85 7.29 4.31
C THR A 600 -4.81 8.12 3.56
N VAL A 601 -3.55 8.16 4.01
CA VAL A 601 -2.56 9.09 3.44
C VAL A 601 -2.10 8.68 2.02
N HIS A 602 -2.72 9.26 1.00
CA HIS A 602 -2.07 9.59 -0.28
C HIS A 602 -1.35 10.95 -0.14
N MET A 603 -0.40 11.07 0.79
CA MET A 603 0.47 12.25 0.85
C MET A 603 1.38 12.21 -0.37
N SER A 604 1.36 13.28 -1.15
CA SER A 604 2.23 13.44 -2.31
C SER A 604 3.70 13.31 -1.90
N VAL A 605 4.54 12.94 -2.87
CA VAL A 605 5.98 12.84 -2.63
C VAL A 605 6.55 14.21 -2.23
N PHE A 606 6.04 15.28 -2.84
CA PHE A 606 6.40 16.64 -2.50
C PHE A 606 6.15 16.97 -1.01
N MET A 607 4.94 16.70 -0.51
CA MET A 607 4.59 17.01 0.87
C MET A 607 5.38 16.16 1.87
N ARG A 608 5.67 14.90 1.52
CA ARG A 608 6.55 14.04 2.31
C ARG A 608 7.98 14.58 2.39
N ASN A 609 8.51 15.15 1.31
CA ASN A 609 9.83 15.77 1.30
C ASN A 609 9.86 17.04 2.17
N LEU A 610 8.80 17.86 2.13
CA LEU A 610 8.65 19.00 3.05
C LEU A 610 8.54 18.57 4.51
N MET A 611 7.79 17.52 4.81
CA MET A 611 7.70 16.95 6.16
C MET A 611 9.09 16.55 6.68
N ARG A 612 9.86 15.82 5.87
CA ARG A 612 11.25 15.43 6.21
C ARG A 612 12.16 16.64 6.42
N TYR A 613 11.97 17.69 5.62
CA TYR A 613 12.69 18.94 5.84
C TYR A 613 12.34 19.57 7.19
N SER A 614 11.06 19.60 7.57
CA SER A 614 10.62 20.09 8.90
C SER A 614 11.17 19.25 10.07
N GLU A 615 11.26 17.92 9.94
CA GLU A 615 11.90 17.05 10.94
C GLU A 615 13.38 17.41 11.14
N ARG A 616 14.08 17.75 10.05
CA ARG A 616 15.47 18.22 10.14
C ARG A 616 15.55 19.58 10.83
N VAL A 617 14.63 20.50 10.56
CA VAL A 617 14.58 21.80 11.25
C VAL A 617 14.44 21.59 12.76
N LEU A 618 13.52 20.71 13.18
CA LEU A 618 13.35 20.33 14.58
C LEU A 618 14.64 19.78 15.21
N LEU A 619 15.35 18.91 14.49
CA LEU A 619 16.65 18.39 14.95
C LEU A 619 17.73 19.46 15.06
N SER A 620 17.81 20.37 14.09
CA SER A 620 18.82 21.43 14.06
C SER A 620 18.60 22.46 15.17
N ILE A 621 17.36 22.80 15.50
CA ILE A 621 17.03 23.76 16.58
C ILE A 621 17.09 23.12 17.98
N HIS A 622 16.98 21.80 18.08
CA HIS A 622 16.88 21.10 19.37
C HIS A 622 18.02 21.37 20.36
N PRO A 623 19.31 21.51 19.96
CA PRO A 623 20.36 21.90 20.90
C PRO A 623 20.10 23.26 21.57
N ILE A 624 19.52 24.21 20.85
CA ILE A 624 19.15 25.54 21.38
C ILE A 624 17.99 25.38 22.39
N ILE A 625 16.99 24.58 22.05
CA ILE A 625 15.86 24.26 22.94
C ILE A 625 16.34 23.56 24.21
N SER A 626 17.19 22.54 24.09
CA SER A 626 17.71 21.78 25.23
C SER A 626 18.48 22.68 26.19
N LYS A 627 19.19 23.70 25.69
CA LYS A 627 19.88 24.68 26.53
C LYS A 627 18.90 25.60 27.24
N LEU A 628 17.92 26.16 26.52
CA LEU A 628 16.88 27.03 27.10
C LEU A 628 16.01 26.33 28.15
N LEU A 629 15.67 25.06 27.92
CA LEU A 629 14.94 24.25 28.89
C LEU A 629 15.74 24.04 30.18
N GLN A 630 17.06 23.82 30.07
CA GLN A 630 17.93 23.69 31.24
C GLN A 630 18.08 25.01 32.01
N GLU A 631 18.25 26.13 31.30
CA GLU A 631 18.41 27.46 31.91
C GLU A 631 17.15 27.93 32.66
N ASN A 632 15.96 27.60 32.14
CA ASN A 632 14.68 27.92 32.77
C ASN A 632 14.19 26.83 33.75
N SER A 633 15.06 25.94 34.23
CA SER A 633 14.69 24.84 35.13
C SER A 633 13.46 24.02 34.65
N TYR A 634 13.30 23.89 33.34
CA TYR A 634 12.21 23.20 32.65
C TYR A 634 10.79 23.77 32.86
N GLU A 635 10.63 25.00 33.37
CA GLU A 635 9.31 25.64 33.59
C GLU A 635 8.45 25.72 32.31
N ILE A 636 9.10 25.86 31.15
CA ILE A 636 8.46 25.85 29.82
C ILE A 636 7.64 24.57 29.59
N LEU A 637 8.10 23.42 30.09
CA LEU A 637 7.39 22.14 29.97
C LEU A 637 6.16 22.09 30.88
N ASN A 638 6.19 22.76 32.05
CA ASN A 638 5.02 22.91 32.91
C ASN A 638 3.94 23.74 32.21
N GLU A 639 4.33 24.86 31.58
CA GLU A 639 3.41 25.71 30.83
C GLU A 639 2.78 24.94 29.64
N PHE A 640 3.59 24.25 28.84
CA PHE A 640 3.10 23.38 27.76
C PHE A 640 2.08 22.33 28.26
N CYS A 641 2.41 21.61 29.34
CA CYS A 641 1.51 20.60 29.91
C CYS A 641 0.20 21.22 30.41
N SER A 642 0.24 22.39 31.04
CA SER A 642 -0.98 23.11 31.48
C SER A 642 -1.89 23.52 30.32
N ILE A 643 -1.31 23.77 29.15
CA ILE A 643 -2.07 24.06 27.93
C ILE A 643 -2.70 22.78 27.36
N HIS A 644 -1.98 21.66 27.33
CA HIS A 644 -2.41 20.46 26.58
C HIS A 644 -3.09 19.37 27.41
N TRP A 645 -2.94 19.40 28.73
CA TRP A 645 -3.54 18.45 29.67
C TRP A 645 -4.58 19.15 30.56
N ALA A 646 -5.87 18.90 30.28
CA ALA A 646 -6.97 19.66 30.86
C ALA A 646 -7.10 19.50 32.39
N VAL A 647 -6.65 18.35 32.95
CA VAL A 647 -6.67 18.07 34.41
C VAL A 647 -5.86 19.10 35.21
N VAL A 648 -4.75 19.59 34.65
CA VAL A 648 -3.88 20.58 35.31
C VAL A 648 -4.57 21.93 35.39
N ARG A 649 -5.33 22.32 34.35
CA ARG A 649 -6.07 23.60 34.32
C ARG A 649 -7.07 23.73 35.47
N THR A 650 -7.61 22.60 35.95
CA THR A 650 -8.60 22.58 37.04
C THR A 650 -7.98 22.53 38.44
N LYS A 651 -6.71 22.12 38.60
CA LYS A 651 -6.08 21.86 39.91
C LYS A 651 -5.02 22.88 40.34
N GLY A 652 -4.59 23.82 39.47
CA GLY A 652 -3.68 24.92 39.82
C GLY A 652 -2.36 24.93 39.04
N VAL A 653 -1.32 25.57 39.59
CA VAL A 653 0.01 25.72 38.96
C VAL A 653 0.72 24.36 38.94
N MET A 654 1.18 23.95 37.76
CA MET A 654 1.96 22.74 37.59
C MET A 654 3.41 22.94 38.07
N ASP A 655 3.85 22.09 38.99
CA ASP A 655 5.24 22.01 39.44
C ASP A 655 5.79 20.61 39.16
N GLY A 656 6.09 20.36 37.88
CA GLY A 656 6.63 19.08 37.42
C GLY A 656 8.13 18.96 37.71
N LYS A 657 8.55 17.81 38.25
CA LYS A 657 9.98 17.49 38.42
C LYS A 657 10.57 16.89 37.15
N TRP A 658 11.16 17.73 36.30
CA TRP A 658 11.67 17.32 35.00
C TRP A 658 13.11 16.83 35.01
N LYS A 659 13.40 15.87 34.14
CA LYS A 659 14.75 15.45 33.76
C LYS A 659 14.81 15.11 32.28
N LYS A 660 15.95 15.43 31.65
CA LYS A 660 16.25 14.92 30.31
C LYS A 660 16.59 13.43 30.40
N ARG A 661 16.02 12.60 29.52
CA ARG A 661 16.17 11.14 29.56
C ARG A 661 17.60 10.71 29.24
N ASN A 662 18.19 11.26 28.17
CA ASN A 662 19.58 11.03 27.78
C ASN A 662 20.40 12.33 27.87
N LYS A 663 21.70 12.19 28.16
CA LYS A 663 22.66 13.32 28.14
C LYS A 663 22.97 13.82 26.72
N ASP A 664 22.65 13.03 25.71
CA ASP A 664 22.75 13.39 24.32
C ASP A 664 21.96 14.67 23.98
N ILE A 665 22.63 15.67 23.41
CA ILE A 665 22.01 16.96 23.09
C ILE A 665 20.92 16.83 22.02
N TYR A 666 21.00 15.82 21.15
CA TYR A 666 20.03 15.55 20.09
C TYR A 666 18.90 14.60 20.52
N ASP A 667 18.86 14.17 21.78
CA ASP A 667 17.73 13.38 22.31
C ASP A 667 16.56 14.29 22.70
N GLY A 668 15.39 14.02 22.14
CA GLY A 668 14.16 14.80 22.33
C GLY A 668 13.37 14.48 23.58
N TRP A 669 13.76 13.45 24.35
CA TRP A 669 12.96 12.92 25.46
C TRP A 669 13.20 13.62 26.79
N TYR A 670 12.09 14.07 27.39
CA TYR A 670 12.03 14.62 28.74
C TYR A 670 11.00 13.85 29.55
N ASP A 671 11.37 13.47 30.78
CA ASP A 671 10.51 12.79 31.73
C ASP A 671 10.24 13.69 32.92
N GLY A 672 8.98 13.81 33.30
CA GLY A 672 8.49 14.59 34.42
C GLY A 672 7.63 13.77 35.36
N GLU A 673 7.45 14.25 36.58
CA GLU A 673 6.50 13.71 37.55
C GLU A 673 5.72 14.87 38.17
N TYR A 674 4.39 14.76 38.14
CA TYR A 674 3.47 15.70 38.79
C TYR A 674 2.47 14.91 39.63
N GLU A 675 2.44 15.19 40.93
CA GLU A 675 1.76 14.35 41.94
C GLU A 675 2.22 12.89 41.86
N SER A 676 1.37 11.99 41.34
CA SER A 676 1.66 10.57 41.10
C SER A 676 1.69 10.21 39.61
N ASN A 677 1.47 11.19 38.73
CA ASN A 677 1.40 10.99 37.29
C ASN A 677 2.78 11.12 36.64
N LYS A 678 3.18 10.10 35.89
CA LYS A 678 4.44 10.09 35.12
C LYS A 678 4.21 10.70 33.76
N ILE A 679 4.99 11.73 33.43
CA ILE A 679 4.86 12.50 32.19
C ILE A 679 6.07 12.24 31.31
N SER A 680 5.86 12.04 30.02
CA SER A 680 6.95 11.92 29.04
C SER A 680 6.65 12.75 27.79
N ILE A 681 7.59 13.59 27.36
CA ILE A 681 7.49 14.43 26.17
C ILE A 681 8.65 14.11 25.21
N ASP A 682 8.35 13.87 23.93
CA ASP A 682 9.32 13.84 22.83
C ASP A 682 9.20 15.14 22.03
N CYS A 683 10.10 16.09 22.28
CA CYS A 683 10.10 17.40 21.62
C CYS A 683 10.41 17.32 20.12
N LEU A 684 11.02 16.24 19.64
CA LEU A 684 11.36 16.07 18.22
C LEU A 684 10.22 15.47 17.41
N ARG A 685 9.42 14.60 18.03
CA ARG A 685 8.29 13.93 17.36
C ARG A 685 6.93 14.48 17.76
N GLY A 686 6.87 15.42 18.70
CA GLY A 686 5.62 15.93 19.25
C GLY A 686 4.84 14.86 20.02
N ARG A 687 5.51 13.93 20.72
CA ARG A 687 4.80 12.91 21.51
C ARG A 687 4.57 13.40 22.92
N PHE A 688 3.35 13.28 23.40
CA PHE A 688 3.00 13.64 24.77
C PHE A 688 2.26 12.50 25.45
N PHE A 689 2.86 11.98 26.53
CA PHE A 689 2.32 10.87 27.30
C PHE A 689 2.13 11.23 28.78
N VAL A 690 1.02 10.76 29.36
CA VAL A 690 0.78 10.73 30.80
C VAL A 690 0.44 9.30 31.20
N ASN A 691 1.17 8.75 32.17
CA ASN A 691 1.11 7.34 32.59
C ASN A 691 1.24 6.35 31.41
N LYS A 692 2.12 6.66 30.45
CA LYS A 692 2.32 5.92 29.18
C LYS A 692 1.11 5.93 28.23
N MET A 693 0.09 6.72 28.51
CA MET A 693 -1.08 6.90 27.65
C MET A 693 -0.97 8.17 26.83
N THR A 694 -1.41 8.11 25.57
CA THR A 694 -1.52 9.27 24.69
C THR A 694 -2.51 10.29 25.23
N ILE A 695 -2.17 11.57 25.14
CA ILE A 695 -3.12 12.67 25.32
C ILE A 695 -3.50 13.16 23.92
N GLY A 696 -4.79 13.34 23.65
CA GLY A 696 -5.24 13.72 22.31
C GLY A 696 -6.31 12.75 21.84
N PHE A 697 -5.92 11.61 21.27
CA PHE A 697 -6.86 10.68 20.66
C PHE A 697 -6.77 9.25 21.22
N LEU A 698 -7.86 8.51 21.06
CA LEU A 698 -7.94 7.09 21.44
C LEU A 698 -6.97 6.25 20.57
N PRO A 699 -6.26 5.28 21.16
CA PRO A 699 -5.39 4.38 20.41
C PRO A 699 -6.19 3.44 19.49
N ASP A 700 -5.55 2.99 18.40
CA ASP A 700 -6.13 2.08 17.41
C ASP A 700 -6.78 0.82 18.02
N ARG A 701 -6.24 0.32 19.14
CA ARG A 701 -6.78 -0.84 19.86
C ARG A 701 -8.22 -0.64 20.34
N ILE A 702 -8.62 0.59 20.65
CA ILE A 702 -9.98 0.94 21.08
C ILE A 702 -10.84 1.24 19.85
N THR A 703 -10.34 2.07 18.94
CA THR A 703 -11.12 2.51 17.76
C THR A 703 -11.34 1.42 16.71
N SER A 704 -10.55 0.34 16.75
CA SER A 704 -10.74 -0.84 15.90
C SER A 704 -11.64 -1.91 16.48
N ASP A 705 -11.98 -1.82 17.77
CA ASP A 705 -12.86 -2.76 18.46
C ASP A 705 -14.28 -2.75 17.85
N GLU A 706 -14.90 -3.93 17.77
CA GLU A 706 -16.22 -4.09 17.16
C GLU A 706 -17.31 -3.34 17.94
N LEU A 707 -17.22 -3.31 19.27
CA LEU A 707 -18.16 -2.60 20.13
C LEU A 707 -18.05 -1.09 19.91
N PHE A 708 -16.82 -0.58 19.82
CA PHE A 708 -16.57 0.83 19.51
C PHE A 708 -17.16 1.20 18.15
N ARG A 709 -16.84 0.43 17.09
CA ARG A 709 -17.31 0.71 15.73
C ARG A 709 -18.83 0.60 15.60
N ARG A 710 -19.45 -0.32 16.35
CA ARG A 710 -20.91 -0.50 16.34
C ARG A 710 -21.63 0.77 16.79
N VAL A 711 -21.20 1.35 17.91
CA VAL A 711 -21.89 2.49 18.53
C VAL A 711 -21.36 3.84 18.03
N PHE A 712 -20.03 3.99 17.97
CA PHE A 712 -19.33 5.24 17.66
C PHE A 712 -18.89 5.38 16.20
N ARG A 713 -19.02 4.30 15.39
CA ARG A 713 -18.61 4.27 13.98
C ARG A 713 -17.15 4.71 13.80
N GLN A 714 -16.92 5.80 13.07
CA GLN A 714 -15.61 6.39 12.80
C GLN A 714 -15.40 7.68 13.60
N HIS A 715 -16.21 7.93 14.64
CA HIS A 715 -16.03 9.12 15.46
C HIS A 715 -14.71 9.10 16.21
N ILE A 716 -14.12 10.28 16.34
CA ILE A 716 -12.79 10.45 16.93
C ILE A 716 -12.95 11.33 18.16
N PHE A 717 -12.78 10.71 19.32
CA PHE A 717 -12.84 11.38 20.60
C PHE A 717 -11.51 12.04 20.95
N GLU A 718 -11.58 13.31 21.35
CA GLU A 718 -10.49 13.93 22.07
C GLU A 718 -10.50 13.44 23.52
N VAL A 719 -9.43 12.75 23.94
CA VAL A 719 -9.34 12.07 25.24
C VAL A 719 -8.09 12.44 26.03
N GLN A 720 -8.15 12.16 27.32
CA GLN A 720 -7.05 12.25 28.27
C GLN A 720 -7.07 11.06 29.23
N ALA A 721 -6.04 10.94 30.08
CA ALA A 721 -6.02 9.95 31.14
C ALA A 721 -7.14 10.20 32.16
N ALA A 722 -7.92 9.16 32.47
CA ALA A 722 -8.87 9.15 33.57
C ALA A 722 -8.14 8.97 34.92
N GLU A 723 -8.89 9.06 36.03
CA GLU A 723 -8.34 8.77 37.37
C GLU A 723 -8.07 7.27 37.59
N SER A 724 -8.83 6.42 36.90
CA SER A 724 -8.68 4.97 36.81
C SER A 724 -7.43 4.59 35.98
N GLU A 725 -6.69 3.57 36.43
CA GLU A 725 -5.53 3.07 35.68
C GLU A 725 -5.94 2.57 34.28
N ASP A 726 -5.08 2.81 33.28
CA ASP A 726 -5.25 2.40 31.88
C ASP A 726 -6.59 2.78 31.21
N SER A 727 -7.23 3.85 31.70
CA SER A 727 -8.55 4.30 31.26
C SER A 727 -8.50 5.70 30.65
N TYR A 728 -9.20 5.91 29.54
CA TYR A 728 -9.32 7.19 28.85
C TYR A 728 -10.65 7.85 29.15
N ILE A 729 -10.69 9.17 29.32
CA ILE A 729 -11.93 9.96 29.42
C ILE A 729 -11.96 11.05 28.36
N THR A 730 -13.13 11.36 27.81
CA THR A 730 -13.30 12.47 26.87
C THR A 730 -12.92 13.82 27.50
N LYS A 731 -12.26 14.69 26.73
CA LYS A 731 -11.92 16.06 27.17
C LYS A 731 -13.14 16.98 27.20
N HIS A 732 -14.09 16.74 26.31
CA HIS A 732 -15.32 17.50 26.16
C HIS A 732 -16.52 16.64 26.52
N GLY A 733 -17.58 17.28 26.98
CA GLY A 733 -18.87 16.62 27.16
C GLY A 733 -19.68 16.63 25.87
N TYR A 734 -20.49 15.58 25.68
CA TYR A 734 -21.35 15.33 24.53
C TYR A 734 -22.81 15.27 24.97
N HIS A 735 -23.76 15.45 24.03
CA HIS A 735 -25.22 15.44 24.25
C HIS A 735 -25.73 16.42 25.34
N ALA A 736 -27.05 16.63 25.43
CA ALA A 736 -27.72 17.38 26.52
C ALA A 736 -26.93 18.60 27.06
N ASP A 737 -26.49 19.50 26.17
CA ASP A 737 -25.66 20.69 26.45
C ASP A 737 -24.21 20.43 26.94
N GLY A 738 -23.59 19.32 26.54
CA GLY A 738 -22.20 18.99 26.85
C GLY A 738 -21.99 18.42 28.26
N ASN A 739 -22.97 17.68 28.79
CA ASN A 739 -22.94 17.17 30.17
C ASN A 739 -22.62 15.68 30.31
N VAL A 740 -22.39 14.97 29.20
CA VAL A 740 -22.12 13.54 29.20
C VAL A 740 -20.67 13.27 28.77
N TYR A 741 -19.93 12.53 29.59
CA TYR A 741 -18.54 12.15 29.32
C TYR A 741 -18.45 10.65 29.10
N TYR A 742 -17.60 10.23 28.17
CA TYR A 742 -17.36 8.82 27.90
C TYR A 742 -16.00 8.40 28.45
N GLU A 743 -15.98 7.26 29.14
CA GLU A 743 -14.77 6.62 29.65
C GLU A 743 -14.56 5.29 28.92
N PHE A 744 -13.31 5.04 28.50
CA PHE A 744 -12.92 3.87 27.73
C PHE A 744 -11.79 3.14 28.46
N THR A 745 -12.07 1.91 28.86
CA THR A 745 -11.11 1.05 29.56
C THR A 745 -10.93 -0.23 28.76
N TYR A 746 -9.70 -0.69 28.59
CA TYR A 746 -9.44 -1.97 27.94
C TYR A 746 -9.01 -2.98 29.00
N ASP A 747 -9.88 -3.95 29.31
CA ASP A 747 -9.57 -4.94 30.33
C ASP A 747 -8.64 -6.04 29.75
N TYR A 748 -7.50 -6.25 30.42
CA TYR A 748 -6.53 -7.30 30.10
C TYR A 748 -6.79 -8.62 30.85
N GLY A 749 -7.92 -8.69 31.58
CA GLY A 749 -8.48 -9.78 32.36
C GLY A 749 -7.69 -11.09 32.50
N TYR A 750 -7.42 -11.46 33.76
CA TYR A 750 -6.87 -12.75 34.21
C TYR A 750 -7.81 -13.96 33.93
N TYR A 751 -9.08 -13.71 33.57
CA TYR A 751 -10.14 -14.73 33.38
C TYR A 751 -10.68 -14.87 31.94
N GLY A 752 -10.01 -14.29 30.93
CA GLY A 752 -10.26 -14.63 29.52
C GLY A 752 -11.33 -13.82 28.78
N ASN A 753 -12.10 -12.95 29.44
CA ASN A 753 -12.90 -11.94 28.74
C ASN A 753 -12.05 -10.71 28.45
N ARG A 754 -11.40 -10.72 27.28
CA ARG A 754 -10.68 -9.55 26.74
C ARG A 754 -11.70 -8.68 26.01
N GLY A 755 -11.81 -7.40 26.36
CA GLY A 755 -12.73 -6.52 25.63
C GLY A 755 -12.68 -5.06 26.08
N LEU A 756 -13.19 -4.20 25.20
CA LEU A 756 -13.43 -2.79 25.49
C LEU A 756 -14.62 -2.64 26.45
N ILE A 757 -14.41 -1.88 27.53
CA ILE A 757 -15.45 -1.43 28.45
C ILE A 757 -15.67 0.07 28.19
N VAL A 758 -16.93 0.47 28.04
CA VAL A 758 -17.31 1.86 27.83
C VAL A 758 -18.31 2.28 28.89
N TYR A 759 -17.99 3.35 29.62
CA TYR A 759 -18.92 4.00 30.54
C TYR A 759 -19.34 5.37 30.02
N GLU A 760 -20.59 5.71 30.29
CA GLU A 760 -21.17 7.02 30.11
C GLU A 760 -21.42 7.64 31.50
N ARG A 761 -20.95 8.87 31.72
CA ARG A 761 -21.08 9.58 32.98
C ARG A 761 -21.78 10.92 32.80
N HIS A 762 -22.88 11.11 33.51
CA HIS A 762 -23.63 12.36 33.52
C HIS A 762 -23.15 13.27 34.65
N ILE A 763 -22.63 14.46 34.33
CA ILE A 763 -22.10 15.36 35.38
C ILE A 763 -23.21 15.89 36.29
N LYS A 764 -24.39 16.19 35.75
CA LYS A 764 -25.48 16.84 36.50
C LYS A 764 -26.16 15.89 37.49
N THR A 765 -26.40 14.65 37.10
CA THR A 765 -27.10 13.65 37.91
C THR A 765 -26.15 12.69 38.62
N ASN A 766 -24.89 12.62 38.19
CA ASN A 766 -23.91 11.61 38.58
C ASN A 766 -24.35 10.17 38.25
N ASP A 767 -25.26 10.01 37.29
CA ASP A 767 -25.64 8.70 36.76
C ASP A 767 -24.51 8.11 35.93
N LYS A 768 -24.36 6.79 36.02
CA LYS A 768 -23.33 6.03 35.31
C LYS A 768 -23.98 4.88 34.56
N PHE A 769 -23.76 4.85 33.24
CA PHE A 769 -24.25 3.78 32.38
C PHE A 769 -23.08 2.98 31.80
N GLU A 770 -23.24 1.66 31.71
CA GLU A 770 -22.30 0.75 31.09
C GLU A 770 -22.83 0.27 29.74
N LEU A 771 -22.00 0.33 28.69
CA LEU A 771 -22.35 -0.23 27.40
C LEU A 771 -22.21 -1.75 27.43
N ILE A 772 -23.32 -2.46 27.23
CA ILE A 772 -23.36 -3.91 27.23
C ILE A 772 -23.12 -4.45 25.81
N PRO A 773 -22.14 -5.36 25.62
CA PRO A 773 -21.88 -5.99 24.33
C PRO A 773 -23.12 -6.75 23.80
N PRO A 774 -23.38 -6.71 22.48
CA PRO A 774 -24.52 -7.42 21.88
C PRO A 774 -24.48 -8.94 22.10
N SER A 775 -23.28 -9.52 22.22
CA SER A 775 -23.08 -10.95 22.47
C SER A 775 -23.64 -11.42 23.81
N CYS A 776 -23.88 -10.51 24.77
CA CYS A 776 -24.54 -10.85 26.03
C CYS A 776 -26.02 -11.22 25.85
N PHE A 777 -26.61 -10.90 24.69
CA PHE A 777 -28.01 -11.18 24.36
C PHE A 777 -28.17 -12.24 23.26
N ASP A 778 -27.09 -12.94 22.90
CA ASP A 778 -27.13 -14.01 21.92
C ASP A 778 -28.12 -15.09 22.38
N GLU A 779 -29.02 -15.48 21.48
CA GLU A 779 -30.13 -16.42 21.72
C GLU A 779 -31.21 -15.96 22.73
N GLU A 780 -30.91 -15.02 23.63
CA GLU A 780 -31.83 -14.50 24.65
C GLU A 780 -32.87 -13.52 24.09
N LEU A 781 -32.45 -12.58 23.24
CA LEU A 781 -33.34 -11.58 22.64
C LEU A 781 -33.60 -11.85 21.15
N PRO A 782 -34.78 -11.46 20.62
CA PRO A 782 -34.98 -11.43 19.17
C PRO A 782 -33.98 -10.49 18.48
N ASN A 783 -33.55 -10.84 17.27
CA ASN A 783 -32.47 -10.18 16.57
C ASN A 783 -32.69 -8.67 16.41
N ILE A 784 -33.93 -8.20 16.20
CA ILE A 784 -34.24 -6.77 16.03
C ILE A 784 -33.84 -5.92 17.25
N PHE A 785 -33.98 -6.46 18.47
CA PHE A 785 -33.61 -5.76 19.70
C PHE A 785 -32.10 -5.67 19.84
N VAL A 786 -31.38 -6.69 19.40
CA VAL A 786 -29.91 -6.71 19.45
C VAL A 786 -29.32 -5.88 18.31
N SER A 787 -29.82 -6.04 17.09
CA SER A 787 -29.25 -5.52 15.85
C SER A 787 -29.46 -4.02 15.67
N ASN A 788 -30.58 -3.47 16.15
CA ASN A 788 -30.99 -2.09 15.89
C ASN A 788 -30.74 -1.13 17.05
N TYR A 789 -30.41 -1.65 18.24
CA TYR A 789 -30.19 -0.86 19.44
C TYR A 789 -28.78 -1.03 20.00
N SER A 790 -28.36 -0.03 20.77
CA SER A 790 -27.26 -0.12 21.71
C SER A 790 -27.85 -0.29 23.12
N HIS A 791 -27.17 -1.07 23.97
CA HIS A 791 -27.71 -1.50 25.26
C HIS A 791 -26.92 -0.84 26.38
N TRP A 792 -27.58 0.02 27.15
CA TRP A 792 -26.93 0.79 28.21
C TRP A 792 -27.51 0.41 29.55
N ARG A 793 -26.71 -0.24 30.40
CA ARG A 793 -27.10 -0.62 31.75
C ARG A 793 -26.91 0.55 32.68
N ASP A 794 -27.99 1.01 33.28
CA ASP A 794 -27.96 1.92 34.42
C ASP A 794 -27.43 1.17 35.65
N ILE A 795 -26.27 1.58 36.16
CA ILE A 795 -25.61 0.92 37.29
C ILE A 795 -26.37 1.18 38.61
N ASN A 796 -27.12 2.27 38.70
CA ASN A 796 -27.83 2.65 39.93
C ASN A 796 -29.18 1.93 40.05
N TYR A 797 -29.90 1.76 38.92
CA TYR A 797 -31.26 1.21 38.91
C TYR A 797 -31.35 -0.22 38.36
N ASP A 798 -30.24 -0.79 37.90
CA ASP A 798 -30.13 -2.13 37.32
C ASP A 798 -31.14 -2.41 36.18
N GLN A 799 -31.25 -1.43 35.28
CA GLN A 799 -32.10 -1.48 34.10
C GLN A 799 -31.25 -1.30 32.84
N ILE A 800 -31.59 -2.02 31.77
CA ILE A 800 -30.93 -1.88 30.48
C ILE A 800 -31.83 -1.12 29.53
N GLU A 801 -31.35 0.04 29.09
CA GLU A 801 -32.02 0.90 28.12
C GLU A 801 -31.62 0.51 26.69
N PHE A 802 -32.61 0.36 25.82
CA PHE A 802 -32.42 0.14 24.40
C PHE A 802 -32.44 1.50 23.70
N ARG A 803 -31.25 2.02 23.41
CA ARG A 803 -31.04 3.31 22.74
C ARG A 803 -30.77 3.10 21.25
N PRO A 804 -30.98 4.10 20.38
CA PRO A 804 -30.54 4.03 18.98
C PRO A 804 -29.11 3.48 18.86
N ILE A 805 -28.84 2.66 17.84
CA ILE A 805 -27.54 1.99 17.71
C ILE A 805 -26.37 2.98 17.58
N CYS A 806 -26.59 4.12 16.92
CA CYS A 806 -25.55 5.09 16.62
C CYS A 806 -25.62 6.25 17.62
N PHE A 807 -24.51 6.53 18.29
CA PHE A 807 -24.47 7.64 19.27
C PHE A 807 -24.71 9.02 18.63
N GLN A 808 -24.50 9.18 17.32
CA GLN A 808 -24.74 10.45 16.62
C GLN A 808 -26.22 10.76 16.38
N ASP A 809 -27.13 9.84 16.70
CA ASP A 809 -28.57 10.08 16.60
C ASP A 809 -28.97 11.22 17.55
N SER A 810 -29.76 12.18 17.05
CA SER A 810 -30.24 13.30 17.85
C SER A 810 -31.06 12.86 19.06
N ASN A 811 -31.70 11.69 18.96
CA ASN A 811 -32.52 11.12 20.02
C ASN A 811 -31.80 10.00 20.79
N PHE A 812 -30.48 9.85 20.65
CA PHE A 812 -29.73 8.75 21.28
C PHE A 812 -29.99 8.61 22.79
N ILE A 813 -30.08 9.72 23.53
CA ILE A 813 -30.32 9.73 24.98
C ILE A 813 -31.82 9.74 25.33
N THR A 814 -32.65 10.32 24.47
CA THR A 814 -34.08 10.57 24.77
C THR A 814 -34.99 9.43 24.31
N ASP A 815 -34.65 8.74 23.23
CA ASP A 815 -35.44 7.63 22.69
C ASP A 815 -35.08 6.32 23.39
N LYS A 816 -35.89 5.97 24.39
CA LYS A 816 -35.74 4.77 25.23
C LYS A 816 -36.91 3.83 25.00
N GLN A 817 -37.13 3.36 23.78
CA GLN A 817 -38.37 2.64 23.42
C GLN A 817 -38.61 1.38 24.25
N TYR A 818 -37.54 0.69 24.64
CA TYR A 818 -37.60 -0.54 25.42
C TYR A 818 -36.68 -0.47 26.63
N ILE A 819 -37.13 -1.05 27.73
CA ILE A 819 -36.38 -1.17 28.98
C ILE A 819 -36.44 -2.63 29.42
N LEU A 820 -35.29 -3.22 29.72
CA LEU A 820 -35.16 -4.53 30.36
C LEU A 820 -34.84 -4.35 31.84
N THR A 821 -35.74 -4.80 32.71
CA THR A 821 -35.52 -4.79 34.17
C THR A 821 -34.85 -6.09 34.60
N MET A 822 -33.64 -6.01 35.13
CA MET A 822 -32.85 -7.20 35.49
C MET A 822 -33.49 -8.03 36.61
N GLU A 823 -34.13 -7.38 37.60
CA GLU A 823 -34.81 -8.08 38.71
C GLU A 823 -35.91 -9.05 38.25
N LYS A 824 -36.63 -8.69 37.18
CA LYS A 824 -37.79 -9.46 36.69
C LYS A 824 -37.50 -10.24 35.40
N GLY A 825 -36.42 -9.90 34.69
CA GLY A 825 -36.11 -10.45 33.37
C GLY A 825 -37.19 -10.13 32.34
N HIS A 826 -37.85 -8.97 32.45
CA HIS A 826 -38.91 -8.55 31.55
C HIS A 826 -38.46 -7.36 30.71
N THR A 827 -38.65 -7.46 29.40
CA THR A 827 -38.50 -6.33 28.47
C THR A 827 -39.88 -5.73 28.20
N MET A 828 -40.01 -4.43 28.41
CA MET A 828 -41.27 -3.70 28.30
C MET A 828 -41.07 -2.43 27.48
N THR A 829 -42.13 -1.96 26.82
CA THR A 829 -42.14 -0.62 26.22
C THR A 829 -42.07 0.46 27.30
N SER A 830 -41.42 1.58 27.01
CA SER A 830 -41.34 2.72 27.95
C SER A 830 -42.60 3.59 28.02
N ASP A 831 -43.55 3.38 27.10
CA ASP A 831 -44.86 4.03 27.15
C ASP A 831 -45.69 3.49 28.33
N LEU A 832 -45.88 4.34 29.34
CA LEU A 832 -46.64 4.03 30.55
C LEU A 832 -48.16 3.92 30.27
N GLU A 833 -48.66 4.50 29.18
CA GLU A 833 -50.08 4.45 28.82
C GLU A 833 -50.44 3.14 28.09
N ASN A 834 -49.53 2.61 27.26
CA ASN A 834 -49.71 1.36 26.51
C ASN A 834 -48.52 0.41 26.70
N ILE A 835 -48.43 -0.16 27.90
CA ILE A 835 -47.38 -1.11 28.25
C ILE A 835 -47.52 -2.41 27.45
N GLN A 836 -46.50 -2.73 26.65
CA GLN A 836 -46.38 -4.00 25.95
C GLN A 836 -45.23 -4.82 26.52
N LEU A 837 -45.50 -6.10 26.80
CA LEU A 837 -44.51 -7.02 27.38
C LEU A 837 -43.98 -7.98 26.31
N LEU A 838 -42.66 -8.08 26.17
CA LEU A 838 -42.03 -9.07 25.30
C LEU A 838 -42.24 -10.48 25.86
N ILE A 839 -42.82 -11.37 25.04
CA ILE A 839 -42.98 -12.77 25.39
C ILE A 839 -41.64 -13.49 25.18
N ASN A 840 -41.18 -14.20 26.21
CA ASN A 840 -39.96 -15.01 26.13
C ASN A 840 -40.09 -16.10 25.04
N ARG A 841 -39.09 -16.18 24.15
CA ARG A 841 -39.03 -17.12 23.02
C ARG A 841 -38.99 -18.59 23.45
N SER A 842 -38.42 -18.87 24.62
CA SER A 842 -38.38 -20.21 25.22
C SER A 842 -39.71 -20.61 25.87
N SER A 843 -40.70 -19.71 25.93
CA SER A 843 -42.02 -20.05 26.46
C SER A 843 -42.76 -21.05 25.57
N SER A 844 -43.49 -21.99 26.19
CA SER A 844 -44.30 -22.97 25.48
C SER A 844 -45.36 -22.33 24.56
N PHE A 845 -45.86 -21.15 24.94
CA PHE A 845 -46.81 -20.38 24.15
C PHE A 845 -46.18 -19.89 22.83
N PHE A 846 -45.01 -19.24 22.91
CA PHE A 846 -44.30 -18.75 21.72
C PHE A 846 -43.97 -19.91 20.78
N GLN A 847 -43.35 -20.98 21.30
CA GLN A 847 -42.94 -22.14 20.52
C GLN A 847 -44.11 -22.82 19.83
N SER A 848 -45.26 -22.96 20.51
CA SER A 848 -46.46 -23.56 19.92
C SER A 848 -46.98 -22.79 18.70
N LEU A 849 -47.02 -21.45 18.77
CA LEU A 849 -47.46 -20.61 17.65
C LEU A 849 -46.40 -20.56 16.54
N PHE A 850 -45.12 -20.45 16.91
CA PHE A 850 -44.01 -20.39 15.97
C PHE A 850 -43.93 -21.67 15.13
N THR A 851 -43.82 -22.85 15.76
CA THR A 851 -43.69 -24.13 15.04
C THR A 851 -44.92 -24.47 14.20
N ARG A 852 -46.13 -24.03 14.62
CA ARG A 852 -47.35 -24.31 13.86
C ARG A 852 -47.49 -23.44 12.61
N TYR A 853 -47.20 -22.14 12.72
CA TYR A 853 -47.51 -21.17 11.68
C TYR A 853 -46.28 -20.42 11.16
N PHE A 854 -45.50 -19.80 12.03
CA PHE A 854 -44.51 -18.79 11.62
C PHE A 854 -43.17 -19.37 11.16
N ILE A 855 -42.83 -20.60 11.53
CA ILE A 855 -41.67 -21.34 10.98
C ILE A 855 -41.73 -21.49 9.45
N ARG A 856 -42.94 -21.38 8.88
CA ARG A 856 -43.18 -21.43 7.44
C ARG A 856 -42.78 -20.14 6.72
N LEU A 857 -42.59 -19.05 7.46
CA LEU A 857 -42.26 -17.72 6.93
C LEU A 857 -40.87 -17.26 7.39
N ASP A 858 -40.54 -17.44 8.68
CA ASP A 858 -39.28 -16.97 9.25
C ASP A 858 -38.60 -17.90 10.26
N ASP A 859 -37.31 -17.67 10.48
CA ASP A 859 -36.52 -18.32 11.53
C ASP A 859 -36.81 -17.65 12.87
N GLU A 860 -36.67 -18.43 13.95
CA GLU A 860 -37.08 -18.03 15.30
C GLU A 860 -36.52 -16.67 15.78
N PRO A 861 -35.22 -16.33 15.54
CA PRO A 861 -34.65 -15.06 16.00
C PRO A 861 -35.29 -13.81 15.38
N TYR A 862 -36.00 -13.94 14.26
CA TYR A 862 -36.64 -12.83 13.55
C TYR A 862 -38.14 -12.73 13.84
N VAL A 863 -38.66 -13.56 14.75
CA VAL A 863 -40.05 -13.50 15.22
C VAL A 863 -40.07 -13.05 16.67
N TYR A 864 -40.85 -12.01 16.97
CA TYR A 864 -41.08 -11.57 18.34
C TYR A 864 -42.56 -11.32 18.60
N MET A 865 -42.98 -11.48 19.85
CA MET A 865 -44.37 -11.33 20.26
C MET A 865 -44.47 -10.35 21.42
N LEU A 866 -45.32 -9.34 21.26
CA LEU A 866 -45.59 -8.33 22.27
C LEU A 866 -47.01 -8.53 22.79
N ARG A 867 -47.15 -8.69 24.11
CA ARG A 867 -48.46 -8.82 24.77
C ARG A 867 -48.94 -7.45 25.22
N GLU A 868 -50.14 -7.10 24.79
CA GLU A 868 -50.88 -5.91 25.20
C GLU A 868 -52.27 -6.37 25.66
N ASN A 869 -52.52 -6.40 26.97
CA ASN A 869 -53.75 -6.93 27.54
C ASN A 869 -54.08 -8.38 27.07
N ASP A 870 -55.20 -8.54 26.35
CA ASP A 870 -55.70 -9.80 25.76
C ASP A 870 -55.31 -9.98 24.29
N ILE A 871 -54.47 -9.10 23.75
CA ILE A 871 -54.00 -9.11 22.36
C ILE A 871 -52.50 -9.39 22.36
N ILE A 872 -52.08 -10.29 21.49
CA ILE A 872 -50.66 -10.57 21.25
C ILE A 872 -50.34 -10.14 19.83
N HIS A 873 -49.48 -9.14 19.70
CA HIS A 873 -48.95 -8.69 18.41
C HIS A 873 -47.73 -9.53 18.06
N ILE A 874 -47.77 -10.19 16.92
CA ILE A 874 -46.75 -11.12 16.45
C ILE A 874 -46.07 -10.45 15.26
N HIS A 875 -44.76 -10.25 15.34
CA HIS A 875 -43.99 -9.50 14.36
C HIS A 875 -42.93 -10.39 13.74
N LEU A 876 -42.87 -10.40 12.41
CA LEU A 876 -41.81 -11.01 11.64
C LEU A 876 -40.90 -9.88 11.17
N SER A 877 -39.89 -9.54 11.98
CA SER A 877 -39.11 -8.30 11.84
C SER A 877 -38.48 -8.15 10.46
N ARG A 878 -38.01 -9.27 9.91
CA ARG A 878 -37.33 -9.34 8.62
C ARG A 878 -38.27 -9.09 7.44
N LEU A 879 -39.48 -9.64 7.48
CA LEU A 879 -40.48 -9.50 6.41
C LEU A 879 -41.33 -8.22 6.55
N GLY A 880 -41.29 -7.55 7.70
CA GLY A 880 -42.11 -6.38 7.98
C GLY A 880 -43.62 -6.69 8.11
N ILE A 881 -44.00 -7.96 8.26
CA ILE A 881 -45.40 -8.42 8.39
C ILE A 881 -45.73 -8.57 9.87
N ALA A 882 -46.96 -8.24 10.27
CA ALA A 882 -47.43 -8.53 11.62
C ALA A 882 -48.83 -9.15 11.66
N PHE A 883 -49.06 -9.89 12.74
CA PHE A 883 -50.31 -10.56 13.02
C PHE A 883 -50.80 -10.18 14.41
N LYS A 884 -52.10 -10.33 14.64
CA LYS A 884 -52.73 -10.12 15.94
C LYS A 884 -53.42 -11.41 16.36
N TYR A 885 -52.99 -11.98 17.47
CA TYR A 885 -53.68 -13.09 18.12
C TYR A 885 -54.60 -12.55 19.21
N ASN A 886 -55.90 -12.80 19.05
CA ASN A 886 -56.90 -12.46 20.05
C ASN A 886 -57.10 -13.64 21.00
N CYS A 887 -56.68 -13.51 22.26
CA CYS A 887 -56.74 -14.59 23.24
C CYS A 887 -58.17 -15.08 23.55
N ARG A 888 -59.19 -14.23 23.37
CA ARG A 888 -60.60 -14.60 23.62
C ARG A 888 -61.18 -15.42 22.48
N ASN A 889 -60.92 -15.00 21.25
CA ASN A 889 -61.52 -15.62 20.05
C ASN A 889 -60.65 -16.74 19.45
N LYS A 890 -59.38 -16.86 19.91
CA LYS A 890 -58.38 -17.85 19.43
C LYS A 890 -58.10 -17.78 17.93
N ILE A 891 -58.29 -16.61 17.33
CA ILE A 891 -58.06 -16.34 15.90
C ILE A 891 -56.81 -15.46 15.75
N ILE A 892 -55.99 -15.77 14.75
CA ILE A 892 -54.85 -14.93 14.35
C ILE A 892 -55.24 -14.17 13.07
N THR A 893 -55.39 -12.85 13.16
CA THR A 893 -55.70 -11.98 12.03
C THR A 893 -54.45 -11.31 11.49
N SER A 894 -54.34 -11.14 10.17
CA SER A 894 -53.25 -10.36 9.55
C SER A 894 -53.48 -8.86 9.77
N ARG A 895 -52.40 -8.11 10.01
CA ARG A 895 -52.46 -6.64 10.08
C ARG A 895 -52.51 -6.03 8.68
N GLU A 896 -51.72 -6.57 7.75
CA GLU A 896 -51.62 -6.10 6.37
C GLU A 896 -52.85 -6.49 5.53
N TYR A 897 -53.48 -7.63 5.86
CA TYR A 897 -54.73 -8.10 5.24
C TYR A 897 -55.84 -8.24 6.29
N SER A 898 -56.44 -7.10 6.64
CA SER A 898 -57.35 -6.96 7.80
C SER A 898 -58.63 -7.82 7.72
N ASP A 899 -59.04 -8.27 6.54
CA ASP A 899 -60.19 -9.16 6.31
C ASP A 899 -59.83 -10.65 6.30
N MET A 900 -58.58 -11.00 6.61
CA MET A 900 -58.03 -12.35 6.52
C MET A 900 -57.52 -12.87 7.88
N TYR A 901 -57.69 -14.16 8.12
CA TYR A 901 -57.13 -14.88 9.26
C TYR A 901 -56.25 -16.05 8.81
N ILE A 902 -55.32 -16.50 9.67
CA ILE A 902 -54.50 -17.69 9.39
C ILE A 902 -55.40 -18.93 9.40
N ASP A 903 -55.44 -19.66 8.28
CA ASP A 903 -56.23 -20.90 8.17
C ASP A 903 -55.68 -21.97 9.12
N GLU A 904 -56.54 -22.72 9.81
CA GLU A 904 -56.07 -23.81 10.67
C GLU A 904 -55.50 -24.95 9.85
N ASP A 905 -56.04 -25.16 8.64
CA ASP A 905 -55.52 -26.09 7.65
C ASP A 905 -54.59 -25.35 6.67
N GLN A 906 -53.29 -25.58 6.85
CA GLN A 906 -52.25 -24.98 6.02
C GLN A 906 -51.97 -25.79 4.74
N CYS A 907 -52.83 -26.75 4.37
CA CYS A 907 -52.77 -27.46 3.11
C CYS A 907 -53.50 -26.68 2.00
N PHE A 908 -52.79 -26.33 0.93
CA PHE A 908 -53.36 -25.64 -0.23
C PHE A 908 -53.44 -26.52 -1.50
N GLY A 909 -53.09 -27.81 -1.40
CA GLY A 909 -53.32 -28.85 -2.42
C GLY A 909 -52.47 -28.80 -3.70
N THR A 910 -51.77 -27.70 -3.96
CA THR A 910 -50.73 -27.54 -5.00
C THR A 910 -49.36 -27.26 -4.35
N LEU A 911 -48.30 -27.06 -5.13
CA LEU A 911 -46.88 -26.96 -4.69
C LEU A 911 -46.51 -28.02 -3.65
N THR A 912 -46.90 -29.26 -3.91
CA THR A 912 -46.71 -30.37 -2.98
C THR A 912 -45.23 -30.49 -2.57
N GLY A 913 -44.98 -30.68 -1.28
CA GLY A 913 -43.62 -30.74 -0.73
C GLY A 913 -43.02 -29.39 -0.29
N LEU A 914 -43.62 -28.25 -0.65
CA LEU A 914 -43.19 -26.93 -0.17
C LEU A 914 -43.47 -26.76 1.33
N LYS A 915 -42.41 -26.46 2.11
CA LYS A 915 -42.52 -26.23 3.57
C LYS A 915 -42.76 -24.76 3.93
N SER A 916 -42.38 -23.84 3.04
CA SER A 916 -42.50 -22.41 3.25
C SER A 916 -43.78 -21.85 2.63
N GLY A 917 -44.61 -21.18 3.41
CA GLY A 917 -45.90 -20.66 2.95
C GLY A 917 -46.94 -20.59 4.06
N LEU A 918 -47.59 -19.45 4.22
CA LEU A 918 -48.66 -19.22 5.19
C LEU A 918 -49.96 -18.90 4.46
N LEU A 919 -50.96 -19.78 4.61
CA LEU A 919 -52.27 -19.65 4.00
C LEU A 919 -53.21 -18.81 4.89
N LEU A 920 -53.84 -17.82 4.28
CA LEU A 920 -54.81 -16.93 4.88
C LEU A 920 -56.18 -17.09 4.22
N SER A 921 -57.24 -17.09 5.03
CA SER A 921 -58.63 -17.25 4.61
C SER A 921 -59.49 -16.05 5.03
N PRO A 922 -60.54 -15.69 4.25
CA PRO A 922 -61.43 -14.57 4.59
C PRO A 922 -62.25 -14.78 5.87
N ILE A 923 -62.31 -13.76 6.73
CA ILE A 923 -63.05 -13.78 8.00
C ILE A 923 -64.57 -13.93 7.79
N ALA A 924 -65.12 -13.31 6.73
CA ALA A 924 -66.56 -13.19 6.49
C ALA A 924 -67.31 -14.52 6.28
N LYS A 925 -66.60 -15.63 6.00
CA LYS A 925 -67.20 -16.93 5.64
C LYS A 925 -67.14 -18.02 6.71
N ILE A 926 -66.70 -17.71 7.94
CA ILE A 926 -66.67 -18.66 9.07
C ILE A 926 -68.06 -19.29 9.37
N LYS A 927 -69.15 -18.69 8.87
CA LYS A 927 -70.54 -19.09 9.17
C LYS A 927 -71.25 -19.96 8.13
N GLN A 928 -70.65 -20.35 7.00
CA GLN A 928 -71.32 -21.19 5.97
C GLN A 928 -70.56 -22.49 5.70
N LYS A 929 -71.27 -23.63 5.76
CA LYS A 929 -70.73 -25.00 5.72
C LYS A 929 -70.15 -25.47 4.36
N ASN A 930 -70.16 -24.64 3.31
CA ASN A 930 -69.59 -25.00 2.01
C ASN A 930 -68.29 -24.21 1.75
N ARG A 931 -67.15 -24.91 1.87
CA ARG A 931 -65.77 -24.39 1.86
C ARG A 931 -65.23 -24.12 0.44
N HIS A 932 -65.81 -23.16 -0.28
CA HIS A 932 -65.15 -22.62 -1.48
C HIS A 932 -64.90 -21.12 -1.31
N TYR A 933 -63.62 -20.78 -1.16
CA TYR A 933 -63.15 -19.41 -1.05
C TYR A 933 -62.70 -18.90 -2.43
N LEU A 934 -63.16 -17.71 -2.80
CA LEU A 934 -62.80 -17.10 -4.08
C LEU A 934 -61.45 -16.37 -4.02
N CYS A 935 -60.94 -16.12 -2.81
CA CYS A 935 -59.71 -15.39 -2.57
C CYS A 935 -59.11 -15.81 -1.23
N ARG A 936 -58.36 -16.92 -1.21
CA ARG A 936 -57.39 -17.19 -0.12
C ARG A 936 -56.04 -16.63 -0.54
N LYS A 937 -55.24 -16.19 0.42
CA LYS A 937 -53.91 -15.61 0.16
C LYS A 937 -52.83 -16.52 0.72
N LEU A 938 -51.88 -16.90 -0.10
CA LEU A 938 -50.70 -17.66 0.30
C LEU A 938 -49.50 -16.70 0.34
N ILE A 939 -48.98 -16.42 1.53
CA ILE A 939 -47.77 -15.63 1.72
C ILE A 939 -46.57 -16.57 1.64
N VAL A 940 -45.63 -16.32 0.74
CA VAL A 940 -44.41 -17.13 0.57
C VAL A 940 -43.19 -16.21 0.67
N PRO A 941 -42.24 -16.48 1.58
CA PRO A 941 -41.03 -15.67 1.68
C PRO A 941 -40.14 -15.85 0.44
N PHE A 942 -39.38 -14.83 0.07
CA PHE A 942 -38.43 -14.91 -1.04
C PHE A 942 -37.06 -15.42 -0.55
N GLY A 943 -36.40 -16.23 -1.38
CA GLY A 943 -35.07 -16.78 -1.11
C GLY A 943 -34.67 -17.83 -2.13
N GLN A 944 -33.53 -18.47 -1.89
CA GLN A 944 -33.03 -19.55 -2.74
C GLN A 944 -33.86 -20.82 -2.51
N VAL A 945 -34.46 -21.35 -3.57
CA VAL A 945 -35.31 -22.54 -3.50
C VAL A 945 -34.44 -23.78 -3.60
N GLN A 946 -34.52 -24.66 -2.60
CA GLN A 946 -33.80 -25.93 -2.57
C GLN A 946 -34.79 -27.08 -2.48
N ALA A 947 -34.59 -28.09 -3.30
CA ALA A 947 -35.30 -29.36 -3.19
C ALA A 947 -34.35 -30.42 -2.65
N ASN A 948 -34.84 -31.26 -1.76
CA ASN A 948 -34.14 -32.41 -1.21
C ASN A 948 -35.09 -33.60 -1.22
N LYS A 949 -34.64 -34.75 -1.76
CA LYS A 949 -35.40 -36.01 -1.71
C LYS A 949 -34.58 -37.04 -0.93
N LYS A 950 -35.08 -37.48 0.23
CA LYS A 950 -34.42 -38.56 0.99
C LYS A 950 -34.83 -39.91 0.40
N SER A 951 -33.97 -40.92 0.58
CA SER A 951 -34.30 -42.30 0.18
C SER A 951 -35.53 -42.79 0.95
N GLY A 952 -36.61 -43.10 0.25
CA GLY A 952 -37.89 -43.53 0.82
C GLY A 952 -39.00 -42.47 0.85
N ASP A 953 -38.73 -41.21 0.49
CA ASP A 953 -39.78 -40.19 0.37
C ASP A 953 -40.57 -40.35 -0.95
N ASP A 954 -41.91 -40.31 -0.86
CA ASP A 954 -42.80 -40.35 -2.03
C ASP A 954 -42.69 -39.07 -2.89
N HIS A 955 -42.39 -37.92 -2.27
CA HIS A 955 -42.25 -36.62 -2.92
C HIS A 955 -41.09 -35.82 -2.30
N GLN A 956 -40.39 -35.01 -3.09
CA GLN A 956 -39.33 -34.12 -2.59
C GLN A 956 -39.86 -33.11 -1.56
N THR A 957 -38.99 -32.73 -0.63
CA THR A 957 -39.22 -31.59 0.26
C THR A 957 -38.56 -30.35 -0.33
N VAL A 958 -39.31 -29.25 -0.44
CA VAL A 958 -38.84 -27.97 -0.95
C VAL A 958 -38.81 -26.94 0.17
N THR A 959 -37.66 -26.31 0.37
CA THR A 959 -37.41 -25.28 1.39
C THR A 959 -36.85 -24.02 0.75
N ILE A 960 -37.13 -22.86 1.35
CA ILE A 960 -36.63 -21.56 0.89
C ILE A 960 -35.55 -21.10 1.86
N GLU A 961 -34.30 -21.10 1.41
CA GLU A 961 -33.15 -20.64 2.19
C GLU A 961 -32.98 -19.13 2.05
N ARG A 962 -32.88 -18.44 3.19
CA ARG A 962 -32.76 -16.97 3.26
C ARG A 962 -31.45 -16.52 3.92
N LYS A 963 -30.38 -17.31 3.78
CA LYS A 963 -29.08 -17.05 4.42
C LYS A 963 -28.37 -15.82 3.86
N SER A 964 -27.64 -15.14 4.74
CA SER A 964 -26.80 -13.98 4.47
C SER A 964 -25.38 -14.38 4.02
N SER A 965 -25.24 -15.14 2.94
CA SER A 965 -23.92 -15.44 2.36
C SER A 965 -23.71 -14.66 1.06
N SER A 966 -22.82 -13.66 1.12
CA SER A 966 -22.15 -12.89 0.03
C SER A 966 -22.98 -12.28 -1.12
N LEU A 967 -24.25 -12.63 -1.27
CA LEU A 967 -25.21 -12.07 -2.22
C LEU A 967 -26.16 -11.15 -1.45
N SER A 968 -25.94 -9.84 -1.60
CA SER A 968 -26.79 -8.70 -1.21
C SER A 968 -27.84 -8.92 -0.10
N THR A 969 -27.69 -8.19 1.01
CA THR A 969 -28.68 -8.03 2.11
C THR A 969 -30.06 -7.55 1.66
N SER A 970 -30.22 -7.15 0.39
CA SER A 970 -31.44 -6.61 -0.22
C SER A 970 -32.60 -7.61 -0.33
N PHE A 971 -32.34 -8.93 -0.37
CA PHE A 971 -33.38 -9.93 -0.65
C PHE A 971 -34.11 -10.46 0.59
N ILE A 972 -33.52 -10.23 1.76
CA ILE A 972 -33.93 -10.84 3.02
C ILE A 972 -35.33 -10.38 3.47
N HIS A 973 -35.76 -9.19 3.04
CA HIS A 973 -37.03 -8.57 3.44
C HIS A 973 -38.22 -8.88 2.52
N GLN A 974 -38.00 -9.65 1.44
CA GLN A 974 -39.00 -9.83 0.39
C GLN A 974 -39.87 -11.06 0.59
N TYR A 975 -41.13 -10.96 0.19
CA TYR A 975 -42.08 -12.06 0.12
C TYR A 975 -43.06 -11.81 -1.02
N PHE A 976 -43.70 -12.88 -1.50
CA PHE A 976 -44.74 -12.84 -2.51
C PHE A 976 -46.06 -13.29 -1.90
N VAL A 977 -47.14 -12.73 -2.45
CA VAL A 977 -48.49 -13.16 -2.11
C VAL A 977 -49.14 -13.73 -3.36
N PHE A 978 -49.68 -14.93 -3.21
CA PHE A 978 -50.39 -15.64 -4.27
C PHE A 978 -51.86 -15.80 -3.89
N ILE A 979 -52.76 -15.57 -4.84
CA ILE A 979 -54.19 -15.77 -4.67
C ILE A 979 -54.55 -17.19 -5.09
N LEU A 980 -55.11 -17.93 -4.14
CA LEU A 980 -55.64 -19.27 -4.33
C LEU A 980 -57.17 -19.14 -4.53
N ASN A 981 -57.64 -19.50 -5.74
CA ASN A 981 -59.04 -19.42 -6.13
C ASN A 981 -59.67 -20.82 -6.22
N ASP A 982 -60.42 -21.22 -5.19
CA ASP A 982 -60.96 -22.58 -5.05
C ASP A 982 -62.00 -22.95 -6.11
N ARG A 983 -62.58 -21.95 -6.79
CA ARG A 983 -63.56 -22.19 -7.86
C ARG A 983 -62.87 -22.49 -9.19
N LEU A 984 -61.78 -21.77 -9.46
CA LEU A 984 -61.02 -21.95 -10.70
C LEU A 984 -59.94 -23.01 -10.57
N HIS A 985 -59.60 -23.44 -9.35
CA HIS A 985 -58.52 -24.38 -9.07
C HIS A 985 -57.15 -23.86 -9.55
N ILE A 986 -56.93 -22.54 -9.42
CA ILE A 986 -55.72 -21.85 -9.88
C ILE A 986 -55.07 -21.09 -8.72
N LEU A 987 -53.73 -21.13 -8.68
CA LEU A 987 -52.87 -20.25 -7.89
C LEU A 987 -52.31 -19.15 -8.82
N GLN A 988 -52.55 -17.88 -8.47
CA GLN A 988 -52.20 -16.71 -9.29
C GLN A 988 -51.35 -15.70 -8.51
N PRO A 989 -50.39 -15.02 -9.15
CA PRO A 989 -49.63 -13.92 -8.54
C PRO A 989 -50.43 -12.61 -8.49
N THR A 990 -50.08 -11.72 -7.56
CA THR A 990 -50.76 -10.44 -7.27
C THR A 990 -50.14 -9.21 -7.95
N ASP A 991 -49.53 -9.36 -9.13
CA ASP A 991 -48.99 -8.26 -9.97
C ASP A 991 -47.49 -7.92 -9.79
N SER A 992 -46.63 -8.63 -10.52
CA SER A 992 -45.29 -8.21 -11.00
C SER A 992 -44.66 -9.37 -11.81
N PRO A 993 -43.86 -9.12 -12.87
CA PRO A 993 -43.18 -10.20 -13.58
C PRO A 993 -42.31 -11.08 -12.68
N THR A 994 -41.70 -10.49 -11.67
CA THR A 994 -40.94 -11.18 -10.62
C THR A 994 -41.79 -12.21 -9.86
N GLY A 995 -43.02 -11.85 -9.47
CA GLY A 995 -43.93 -12.76 -8.77
C GLY A 995 -44.41 -13.92 -9.65
N TRP A 996 -44.64 -13.68 -10.95
CA TRP A 996 -44.97 -14.73 -11.93
C TRP A 996 -43.81 -15.72 -12.09
N LEU A 997 -42.59 -15.20 -12.23
CA LEU A 997 -41.38 -16.00 -12.36
C LEU A 997 -41.09 -16.80 -11.08
N TYR A 998 -41.28 -16.20 -9.90
CA TYR A 998 -41.09 -16.92 -8.64
C TYR A 998 -42.11 -18.05 -8.47
N LEU A 999 -43.38 -17.82 -8.82
CA LEU A 999 -44.39 -18.87 -8.81
C LEU A 999 -44.05 -19.99 -9.81
N ALA A 1000 -43.53 -19.66 -10.99
CA ALA A 1000 -43.07 -20.63 -11.98
C ALA A 1000 -41.91 -21.48 -11.44
N LEU A 1001 -40.95 -20.87 -10.73
CA LEU A 1001 -39.86 -21.56 -10.06
C LEU A 1001 -40.39 -22.52 -8.98
N LEU A 1002 -41.32 -22.08 -8.13
CA LEU A 1002 -41.90 -22.92 -7.09
C LEU A 1002 -42.61 -24.15 -7.68
N HIS A 1003 -43.40 -23.97 -8.75
CA HIS A 1003 -44.03 -25.09 -9.46
C HIS A 1003 -43.00 -26.03 -10.11
N ALA A 1004 -41.93 -25.51 -10.71
CA ALA A 1004 -40.85 -26.34 -11.28
C ALA A 1004 -40.20 -27.22 -10.19
N MET A 1005 -39.84 -26.61 -9.06
CA MET A 1005 -39.15 -27.26 -7.95
C MET A 1005 -40.04 -28.22 -7.15
N THR A 1006 -41.36 -28.09 -7.26
CA THR A 1006 -42.35 -28.99 -6.65
C THR A 1006 -42.94 -29.99 -7.66
N SER A 1007 -42.37 -30.08 -8.87
CA SER A 1007 -42.88 -30.98 -9.91
C SER A 1007 -42.71 -32.47 -9.59
N HIS A 1008 -43.72 -33.25 -9.94
CA HIS A 1008 -43.76 -34.70 -9.80
C HIS A 1008 -44.39 -35.32 -11.07
N PRO A 1009 -44.11 -36.59 -11.41
CA PRO A 1009 -44.76 -37.25 -12.56
C PRO A 1009 -46.28 -37.33 -12.48
N LEU A 1010 -46.87 -37.16 -11.30
CA LEU A 1010 -48.32 -37.14 -11.09
C LEU A 1010 -48.80 -35.68 -10.91
N PRO A 1011 -49.95 -35.31 -11.49
CA PRO A 1011 -50.57 -34.01 -11.27
C PRO A 1011 -50.90 -33.75 -9.80
N ASP A 1012 -50.82 -32.48 -9.38
CA ASP A 1012 -51.25 -32.09 -8.04
C ASP A 1012 -52.79 -32.10 -7.91
N GLN A 1013 -53.29 -32.34 -6.70
CA GLN A 1013 -54.73 -32.54 -6.45
C GLN A 1013 -55.56 -31.28 -6.66
N TYR A 1014 -54.94 -30.10 -6.59
CA TYR A 1014 -55.66 -28.84 -6.65
C TYR A 1014 -55.77 -28.33 -8.08
N THR A 1015 -54.66 -28.26 -8.83
CA THR A 1015 -54.63 -27.73 -10.21
C THR A 1015 -54.95 -28.79 -11.26
N GLY A 1016 -54.78 -30.08 -10.94
CA GLY A 1016 -54.89 -31.16 -11.91
C GLY A 1016 -53.77 -31.18 -12.95
N MET A 1017 -52.70 -30.40 -12.74
CA MET A 1017 -51.51 -30.34 -13.59
C MET A 1017 -50.27 -30.74 -12.78
N THR A 1018 -49.23 -31.20 -13.47
CA THR A 1018 -47.90 -31.36 -12.86
C THR A 1018 -47.26 -29.99 -12.63
N GLY A 1019 -46.33 -29.91 -11.67
CA GLY A 1019 -45.59 -28.68 -11.43
C GLY A 1019 -44.82 -28.18 -12.66
N MET A 1020 -44.27 -29.09 -13.47
CA MET A 1020 -43.62 -28.73 -14.74
C MET A 1020 -44.61 -28.09 -15.73
N GLU A 1021 -45.76 -28.71 -15.97
CA GLU A 1021 -46.78 -28.16 -16.88
C GLU A 1021 -47.23 -26.76 -16.42
N ARG A 1022 -47.47 -26.59 -15.12
CA ARG A 1022 -47.88 -25.30 -14.57
C ARG A 1022 -46.77 -24.25 -14.65
N SER A 1023 -45.52 -24.65 -14.42
CA SER A 1023 -44.35 -23.78 -14.56
C SER A 1023 -44.18 -23.28 -16.00
N PHE A 1024 -44.28 -24.16 -17.00
CA PHE A 1024 -44.21 -23.79 -18.41
C PHE A 1024 -45.37 -22.90 -18.84
N GLN A 1025 -46.59 -23.19 -18.36
CA GLN A 1025 -47.74 -22.34 -18.61
C GLN A 1025 -47.54 -20.92 -18.05
N LEU A 1026 -46.91 -20.78 -16.89
CA LEU A 1026 -46.59 -19.47 -16.31
C LEU A 1026 -45.47 -18.76 -17.08
N LEU A 1027 -44.39 -19.45 -17.45
CA LEU A 1027 -43.28 -18.86 -18.21
C LEU A 1027 -43.68 -18.36 -19.60
N HIS A 1028 -44.65 -19.03 -20.25
CA HIS A 1028 -45.22 -18.59 -21.53
C HIS A 1028 -46.27 -17.48 -21.40
N SER A 1029 -46.74 -17.20 -20.18
CA SER A 1029 -47.67 -16.10 -19.95
C SER A 1029 -46.99 -14.76 -20.18
N ALA A 1030 -47.71 -13.80 -20.77
CA ALA A 1030 -47.26 -12.42 -20.89
C ALA A 1030 -46.87 -11.80 -19.54
N GLY A 1031 -47.38 -12.33 -18.43
CA GLY A 1031 -47.04 -11.90 -17.08
C GLY A 1031 -45.57 -12.11 -16.69
N CYS A 1032 -44.83 -13.02 -17.33
CA CYS A 1032 -43.38 -13.18 -17.09
C CYS A 1032 -42.51 -12.21 -17.89
N TRP A 1033 -43.07 -11.55 -18.91
CA TRP A 1033 -42.32 -10.67 -19.83
C TRP A 1033 -42.31 -9.25 -19.26
N SER A 1034 -41.21 -8.53 -19.50
CA SER A 1034 -40.99 -7.18 -18.98
C SER A 1034 -40.75 -6.21 -20.14
N ASP A 1035 -41.30 -5.01 -20.02
CA ASP A 1035 -41.04 -3.85 -20.89
C ASP A 1035 -39.84 -3.02 -20.41
N GLN A 1036 -39.13 -3.51 -19.38
CA GLN A 1036 -37.90 -2.92 -18.83
C GLN A 1036 -36.85 -4.03 -18.56
N PRO A 1037 -35.56 -3.68 -18.47
CA PRO A 1037 -34.51 -4.62 -18.04
C PRO A 1037 -34.82 -5.24 -16.67
N TYR A 1038 -34.72 -6.55 -16.54
CA TYR A 1038 -34.95 -7.25 -15.28
C TYR A 1038 -33.99 -6.78 -14.18
N ASP A 1039 -34.54 -6.55 -12.99
CA ASP A 1039 -33.78 -6.24 -11.78
C ASP A 1039 -32.99 -7.44 -11.25
N SER A 1040 -32.13 -7.20 -10.25
CA SER A 1040 -31.26 -8.24 -9.68
C SER A 1040 -32.03 -9.40 -9.06
N ILE A 1041 -33.22 -9.15 -8.49
CA ILE A 1041 -34.09 -10.16 -7.88
C ILE A 1041 -34.62 -11.08 -8.97
N THR A 1042 -35.15 -10.51 -10.04
CA THR A 1042 -35.73 -11.26 -11.15
C THR A 1042 -34.66 -12.05 -11.89
N ARG A 1043 -33.47 -11.48 -12.11
CA ARG A 1043 -32.32 -12.19 -12.68
C ARG A 1043 -31.89 -13.38 -11.81
N ASN A 1044 -31.93 -13.25 -10.48
CA ASN A 1044 -31.63 -14.37 -9.59
C ASN A 1044 -32.68 -15.50 -9.70
N ILE A 1045 -33.97 -15.18 -9.80
CA ILE A 1045 -35.03 -16.17 -10.01
C ILE A 1045 -34.82 -16.90 -11.34
N LEU A 1046 -34.57 -16.16 -12.42
CA LEU A 1046 -34.30 -16.71 -13.75
C LEU A 1046 -33.06 -17.61 -13.75
N LEU A 1047 -31.99 -17.21 -13.05
CA LEU A 1047 -30.81 -18.04 -12.85
C LEU A 1047 -31.17 -19.39 -12.20
N GLN A 1048 -31.96 -19.37 -11.12
CA GLN A 1048 -32.42 -20.59 -10.45
C GLN A 1048 -33.21 -21.47 -11.42
N ILE A 1049 -34.17 -20.92 -12.18
CA ILE A 1049 -34.94 -21.66 -13.18
C ILE A 1049 -34.05 -22.27 -14.27
N ALA A 1050 -33.09 -21.51 -14.81
CA ALA A 1050 -32.20 -22.00 -15.87
C ALA A 1050 -31.38 -23.21 -15.41
N THR A 1051 -30.89 -23.19 -14.16
CA THR A 1051 -30.09 -24.26 -13.57
C THR A 1051 -30.84 -25.55 -13.27
N ILE A 1052 -32.18 -25.56 -13.38
CA ILE A 1052 -32.99 -26.79 -13.34
C ILE A 1052 -32.71 -27.66 -14.59
N SER A 1053 -32.28 -27.05 -15.69
CA SER A 1053 -31.88 -27.80 -16.88
C SER A 1053 -30.62 -28.63 -16.58
N PRO A 1054 -30.50 -29.85 -17.13
CA PRO A 1054 -29.25 -30.61 -17.02
C PRO A 1054 -28.11 -29.90 -17.75
N LYS A 1055 -26.88 -30.09 -17.28
CA LYS A 1055 -25.67 -29.57 -17.95
C LYS A 1055 -25.33 -30.48 -19.12
N VAL A 1056 -24.94 -29.88 -20.25
CA VAL A 1056 -24.75 -30.65 -21.48
C VAL A 1056 -23.56 -30.14 -22.27
N ASN A 1057 -22.56 -31.00 -22.44
CA ASN A 1057 -21.27 -30.71 -23.10
C ASN A 1057 -20.84 -31.85 -24.04
N PHE A 1058 -19.78 -31.63 -24.81
CA PHE A 1058 -19.09 -32.69 -25.53
C PHE A 1058 -17.89 -33.25 -24.73
N TYR A 1059 -17.63 -34.55 -24.85
CA TYR A 1059 -16.46 -35.21 -24.26
C TYR A 1059 -15.59 -35.89 -25.33
N PRO A 1060 -14.26 -35.65 -25.34
CA PRO A 1060 -13.54 -34.58 -24.64
C PRO A 1060 -13.88 -33.19 -25.25
N GLU A 1061 -13.69 -32.10 -24.49
CA GLU A 1061 -14.20 -30.74 -24.85
C GLU A 1061 -13.82 -30.22 -26.24
N HIS A 1062 -12.73 -30.72 -26.84
CA HIS A 1062 -12.22 -30.29 -28.14
C HIS A 1062 -12.76 -31.13 -29.32
N LEU A 1063 -13.63 -32.12 -29.06
CA LEU A 1063 -14.24 -32.99 -30.07
C LEU A 1063 -15.77 -33.00 -29.91
N THR A 1064 -16.50 -33.23 -31.00
CA THR A 1064 -17.98 -33.34 -30.99
C THR A 1064 -18.48 -34.79 -31.10
N CYS A 1065 -17.62 -35.77 -30.77
CA CYS A 1065 -17.88 -37.19 -31.01
C CYS A 1065 -18.78 -37.87 -29.96
N MET A 1066 -18.87 -37.34 -28.73
CA MET A 1066 -19.71 -37.89 -27.66
C MET A 1066 -20.37 -36.77 -26.87
N VAL A 1067 -21.68 -36.92 -26.61
CA VAL A 1067 -22.48 -36.01 -25.78
C VAL A 1067 -22.44 -36.50 -24.34
N GLN A 1068 -22.07 -35.62 -23.42
CA GLN A 1068 -22.14 -35.84 -21.98
C GLN A 1068 -23.29 -35.02 -21.40
N ILE A 1069 -24.24 -35.70 -20.76
CA ILE A 1069 -25.36 -35.08 -20.04
C ILE A 1069 -25.11 -35.30 -18.55
N ASP A 1070 -24.82 -34.22 -17.82
CA ASP A 1070 -24.67 -34.24 -16.38
C ASP A 1070 -26.01 -33.79 -15.77
N TRP A 1071 -26.84 -34.76 -15.40
CA TRP A 1071 -28.05 -34.51 -14.60
C TRP A 1071 -27.67 -34.03 -13.21
N ASN A 1072 -28.46 -33.14 -12.62
CA ASN A 1072 -28.25 -32.66 -11.25
C ASN A 1072 -28.66 -33.73 -10.21
N GLU A 1073 -28.03 -34.91 -10.25
CA GLU A 1073 -28.39 -36.10 -9.45
C GLU A 1073 -28.29 -35.88 -7.94
N SER A 1074 -27.38 -35.01 -7.50
CA SER A 1074 -27.14 -34.75 -6.08
C SER A 1074 -28.17 -33.81 -5.42
N SER A 1075 -29.01 -33.12 -6.20
CA SER A 1075 -29.92 -32.10 -5.67
C SER A 1075 -31.35 -32.11 -6.25
N LEU A 1076 -31.59 -32.62 -7.46
CA LEU A 1076 -32.90 -32.54 -8.11
C LEU A 1076 -33.37 -33.89 -8.71
N PRO A 1077 -34.59 -34.36 -8.40
CA PRO A 1077 -35.24 -35.46 -9.13
C PRO A 1077 -35.29 -35.24 -10.65
N TYR A 1078 -35.11 -36.32 -11.42
CA TYR A 1078 -35.16 -36.27 -12.90
C TYR A 1078 -36.48 -35.70 -13.44
N SER A 1079 -37.59 -35.91 -12.74
CA SER A 1079 -38.92 -35.41 -13.11
C SER A 1079 -39.05 -33.88 -13.09
N MET A 1080 -38.05 -33.16 -12.58
CA MET A 1080 -38.00 -31.69 -12.62
C MET A 1080 -37.14 -31.18 -13.77
N GLN A 1081 -36.19 -31.97 -14.24
CA GLN A 1081 -35.14 -31.51 -15.14
C GLN A 1081 -35.64 -31.58 -16.58
N HIS A 1082 -35.72 -30.42 -17.24
CA HIS A 1082 -36.24 -30.27 -18.59
C HIS A 1082 -35.32 -29.37 -19.42
N PHE A 1083 -34.94 -29.80 -20.63
CA PHE A 1083 -33.99 -29.07 -21.49
C PHE A 1083 -34.52 -27.68 -21.90
N GLY A 1084 -35.83 -27.46 -21.89
CA GLY A 1084 -36.45 -26.18 -22.24
C GLY A 1084 -36.31 -25.04 -21.22
N TYR A 1085 -36.01 -25.29 -19.94
CA TYR A 1085 -35.98 -24.21 -18.94
C TYR A 1085 -34.90 -23.16 -19.24
N TYR A 1086 -33.68 -23.60 -19.55
CA TYR A 1086 -32.57 -22.72 -19.93
C TYR A 1086 -32.90 -21.91 -21.20
N LEU A 1087 -33.51 -22.55 -22.21
CA LEU A 1087 -33.86 -21.90 -23.47
C LEU A 1087 -34.90 -20.80 -23.27
N ILE A 1088 -35.93 -21.06 -22.44
CA ILE A 1088 -36.97 -20.08 -22.13
C ILE A 1088 -36.39 -18.91 -21.33
N VAL A 1089 -35.59 -19.19 -20.31
CA VAL A 1089 -34.95 -18.15 -19.49
C VAL A 1089 -34.05 -17.26 -20.35
N LYS A 1090 -33.22 -17.86 -21.22
CA LYS A 1090 -32.34 -17.10 -22.10
C LYS A 1090 -33.15 -16.16 -23.00
N LYS A 1091 -34.24 -16.65 -23.60
CA LYS A 1091 -35.13 -15.82 -24.43
C LYS A 1091 -35.75 -14.66 -23.65
N LEU A 1092 -36.19 -14.90 -22.42
CA LEU A 1092 -36.74 -13.85 -21.55
C LEU A 1092 -35.70 -12.77 -21.24
N VAL A 1093 -34.47 -13.17 -20.89
CA VAL A 1093 -33.38 -12.22 -20.59
C VAL A 1093 -32.98 -11.42 -21.83
N GLU A 1094 -32.77 -12.08 -22.97
CA GLU A 1094 -32.43 -11.41 -24.24
C GLU A 1094 -33.51 -10.37 -24.61
N THR A 1095 -34.79 -10.75 -24.54
CA THR A 1095 -35.90 -9.83 -24.86
C THR A 1095 -36.00 -8.66 -23.88
N SER A 1096 -35.64 -8.88 -22.60
CA SER A 1096 -35.60 -7.81 -21.59
C SER A 1096 -34.40 -6.87 -21.82
N GLU A 1097 -33.25 -7.41 -22.26
CA GLU A 1097 -32.05 -6.63 -22.56
C GLU A 1097 -32.19 -5.78 -23.83
N ASP A 1098 -33.08 -6.15 -24.75
CA ASP A 1098 -33.46 -5.30 -25.90
C ASP A 1098 -33.99 -3.92 -25.47
N TRP A 1099 -34.48 -3.78 -24.23
CA TRP A 1099 -34.94 -2.49 -23.67
C TRP A 1099 -33.84 -1.65 -23.02
N ASN A 1100 -32.60 -2.15 -22.93
CA ASN A 1100 -31.48 -1.44 -22.27
C ASN A 1100 -31.20 -0.05 -22.84
N PHE A 1101 -31.52 0.22 -24.11
CA PHE A 1101 -31.31 1.55 -24.70
C PHE A 1101 -32.21 2.64 -24.12
N MET A 1102 -33.36 2.28 -23.51
CA MET A 1102 -34.29 3.23 -22.88
C MET A 1102 -34.01 3.47 -21.40
N HIS A 1103 -33.11 2.70 -20.79
CA HIS A 1103 -32.84 2.72 -19.35
C HIS A 1103 -31.34 2.93 -19.07
N PRO A 1104 -30.96 3.71 -18.05
CA PRO A 1104 -29.56 3.93 -17.73
C PRO A 1104 -28.86 2.60 -17.38
N SER A 1105 -27.75 2.31 -18.07
CA SER A 1105 -26.98 1.07 -17.91
C SER A 1105 -26.55 0.87 -16.46
N SER A 1106 -27.15 -0.12 -15.78
CA SER A 1106 -26.77 -0.56 -14.45
C SER A 1106 -25.61 -1.55 -14.56
N THR A 1107 -24.40 -1.10 -14.24
CA THR A 1107 -23.22 -1.95 -14.12
C THR A 1107 -23.38 -2.87 -12.91
N SER A 1108 -23.88 -4.08 -13.12
CA SER A 1108 -23.87 -5.14 -12.10
C SER A 1108 -23.15 -6.38 -12.61
N ASN A 1109 -22.36 -7.00 -11.74
CA ASN A 1109 -21.65 -8.26 -12.01
C ASN A 1109 -22.67 -9.39 -12.18
N ASP A 1110 -23.10 -9.66 -13.41
CA ASP A 1110 -24.28 -10.47 -13.66
C ASP A 1110 -23.95 -11.97 -13.78
N GLU A 1111 -24.24 -12.75 -12.73
CA GLU A 1111 -23.99 -14.19 -12.67
C GLU A 1111 -24.75 -14.97 -13.75
N ILE A 1112 -25.91 -14.48 -14.17
CA ILE A 1112 -26.71 -15.10 -15.25
C ILE A 1112 -26.03 -14.96 -16.61
N GLN A 1113 -25.34 -13.84 -16.89
CA GLN A 1113 -24.54 -13.72 -18.12
C GLN A 1113 -23.33 -14.65 -18.09
N LYS A 1114 -22.69 -14.84 -16.92
CA LYS A 1114 -21.63 -15.85 -16.77
C LYS A 1114 -22.14 -17.27 -17.02
N LEU A 1115 -23.39 -17.57 -16.62
CA LEU A 1115 -24.03 -18.85 -16.94
C LEU A 1115 -24.19 -19.02 -18.46
N PHE A 1116 -24.68 -18.00 -19.17
CA PHE A 1116 -24.87 -18.05 -20.63
C PHE A 1116 -23.56 -18.15 -21.42
N GLN A 1117 -22.47 -17.58 -20.89
CA GLN A 1117 -21.13 -17.71 -21.47
C GLN A 1117 -20.43 -19.02 -21.07
N SER A 1118 -21.01 -19.77 -20.14
CA SER A 1118 -20.40 -20.99 -19.62
C SER A 1118 -20.40 -22.10 -20.66
N LYS A 1119 -19.25 -22.74 -20.85
CA LYS A 1119 -19.14 -23.94 -21.67
C LYS A 1119 -19.90 -25.15 -21.10
N LYS A 1120 -20.45 -25.07 -19.87
CA LYS A 1120 -21.21 -26.15 -19.16
C LYS A 1120 -22.65 -26.34 -19.66
N TYR A 1121 -23.20 -25.35 -20.36
CA TYR A 1121 -24.55 -25.42 -20.94
C TYR A 1121 -24.45 -25.14 -22.43
N ASN A 1122 -23.96 -26.11 -23.21
CA ASN A 1122 -23.82 -25.95 -24.65
C ASN A 1122 -25.21 -25.77 -25.31
N GLU A 1123 -25.55 -24.53 -25.64
CA GLU A 1123 -26.87 -24.14 -26.14
C GLU A 1123 -27.31 -24.91 -27.38
N LYS A 1124 -26.42 -25.11 -28.36
CA LYS A 1124 -26.74 -25.85 -29.59
C LYS A 1124 -27.11 -27.29 -29.28
N LEU A 1125 -26.39 -27.90 -28.35
CA LEU A 1125 -26.61 -29.27 -27.95
C LEU A 1125 -27.87 -29.42 -27.09
N LEU A 1126 -28.15 -28.44 -26.22
CA LEU A 1126 -29.33 -28.38 -25.39
C LEU A 1126 -30.61 -28.16 -26.23
N ALA A 1127 -30.55 -27.31 -27.26
CA ALA A 1127 -31.61 -27.14 -28.25
C ALA A 1127 -31.84 -28.41 -29.08
N LYS A 1128 -30.77 -29.11 -29.48
CA LYS A 1128 -30.87 -30.41 -30.18
C LYS A 1128 -31.51 -31.48 -29.29
N LEU A 1129 -31.05 -31.66 -28.06
CA LEU A 1129 -31.63 -32.63 -27.13
C LEU A 1129 -33.08 -32.30 -26.80
N TYR A 1130 -33.41 -31.01 -26.60
CA TYR A 1130 -34.81 -30.60 -26.47
C TYR A 1130 -35.64 -31.06 -27.68
N TRP A 1131 -35.15 -30.86 -28.91
CA TRP A 1131 -35.84 -31.27 -30.13
C TRP A 1131 -36.00 -32.78 -30.25
N ASP A 1132 -34.95 -33.54 -29.94
CA ASP A 1132 -34.94 -35.01 -29.98
C ASP A 1132 -35.94 -35.61 -28.99
N TYR A 1133 -36.10 -35.01 -27.81
CA TYR A 1133 -37.03 -35.46 -26.77
C TYR A 1133 -38.40 -34.75 -26.77
N ARG A 1134 -38.64 -33.80 -27.69
CA ARG A 1134 -39.84 -32.95 -27.70
C ARG A 1134 -41.14 -33.74 -27.59
N ASP A 1135 -41.23 -34.84 -28.33
CA ASP A 1135 -42.46 -35.62 -28.42
C ASP A 1135 -42.72 -36.50 -27.18
N SER A 1136 -41.73 -36.60 -26.28
CA SER A 1136 -41.88 -37.21 -24.95
C SER A 1136 -42.47 -36.25 -23.91
N TYR A 1137 -42.58 -34.95 -24.20
CA TYR A 1137 -43.17 -33.95 -23.32
C TYR A 1137 -44.65 -33.71 -23.63
N ASN A 1138 -45.44 -33.48 -22.58
CA ASN A 1138 -46.80 -32.97 -22.71
C ASN A 1138 -46.77 -31.64 -23.50
N LEU A 1139 -47.76 -31.40 -24.35
CA LEU A 1139 -47.92 -30.17 -25.13
C LEU A 1139 -47.80 -28.91 -24.26
N THR A 1140 -48.30 -28.92 -23.02
CA THR A 1140 -48.21 -27.78 -22.10
C THR A 1140 -46.80 -27.54 -21.58
N SER A 1141 -45.93 -28.56 -21.60
CA SER A 1141 -44.52 -28.47 -21.17
C SER A 1141 -43.53 -28.31 -22.33
N ARG A 1142 -44.01 -27.95 -23.54
CA ARG A 1142 -43.13 -27.65 -24.68
C ARG A 1142 -42.75 -26.17 -24.68
N VAL A 1143 -41.64 -25.81 -25.34
CA VAL A 1143 -41.32 -24.41 -25.62
C VAL A 1143 -42.33 -23.85 -26.63
N SER A 1144 -42.40 -22.53 -26.78
CA SER A 1144 -43.39 -21.92 -27.66
C SER A 1144 -43.20 -22.35 -29.12
N ALA A 1145 -44.28 -22.38 -29.91
CA ALA A 1145 -44.20 -22.76 -31.33
C ALA A 1145 -43.21 -21.90 -32.14
N GLN A 1146 -43.03 -20.64 -31.74
CA GLN A 1146 -42.02 -19.76 -32.31
C GLN A 1146 -40.60 -20.24 -31.98
N MET A 1147 -40.32 -20.55 -30.70
CA MET A 1147 -39.02 -21.07 -30.28
C MET A 1147 -38.72 -22.44 -30.92
N GLU A 1148 -39.72 -23.32 -31.03
CA GLU A 1148 -39.56 -24.59 -31.75
C GLU A 1148 -39.17 -24.37 -33.22
N LYS A 1149 -39.75 -23.36 -33.88
CA LYS A 1149 -39.37 -22.98 -35.25
C LYS A 1149 -37.94 -22.43 -35.32
N GLU A 1150 -37.52 -21.62 -34.36
CA GLU A 1150 -36.14 -21.10 -34.24
C GLU A 1150 -35.13 -22.23 -34.03
N ILE A 1151 -35.43 -23.19 -33.14
CA ILE A 1151 -34.62 -24.39 -32.89
C ILE A 1151 -34.53 -25.24 -34.16
N ARG A 1152 -35.64 -25.45 -34.86
CA ARG A 1152 -35.67 -26.21 -36.12
C ARG A 1152 -34.85 -25.56 -37.24
N CYS A 1153 -34.88 -24.23 -37.35
CA CYS A 1153 -34.12 -23.51 -38.37
C CYS A 1153 -32.60 -23.54 -38.11
N THR A 1154 -32.18 -23.69 -36.85
CA THR A 1154 -30.77 -23.71 -36.44
C THR A 1154 -30.18 -25.12 -36.36
N SER A 1155 -31.01 -26.16 -36.27
CA SER A 1155 -30.61 -27.56 -36.26
C SER A 1155 -30.82 -28.21 -37.64
N SER A 1156 -29.79 -28.24 -38.48
CA SER A 1156 -29.78 -29.07 -39.69
C SER A 1156 -29.55 -30.54 -39.30
N THR A 1157 -30.55 -31.24 -38.76
CA THR A 1157 -30.49 -32.72 -38.67
C THR A 1157 -31.89 -33.33 -38.57
N LYS A 1158 -32.08 -34.45 -39.29
CA LYS A 1158 -33.33 -35.21 -39.40
C LYS A 1158 -33.82 -35.69 -38.03
N SER A 1159 -35.14 -35.64 -37.83
CA SER A 1159 -35.83 -36.22 -36.69
C SER A 1159 -35.54 -37.71 -36.55
N TYR A 1160 -35.29 -38.16 -35.32
CA TYR A 1160 -35.23 -39.57 -34.96
C TYR A 1160 -36.62 -40.20 -35.12
N GLU A 1161 -36.77 -41.19 -36.01
CA GLU A 1161 -37.97 -42.03 -36.08
C GLU A 1161 -37.77 -43.22 -35.13
N PRO A 1162 -38.68 -43.46 -34.17
CA PRO A 1162 -38.57 -44.61 -33.28
C PRO A 1162 -38.84 -45.90 -34.06
N ILE A 1163 -37.86 -46.81 -34.09
CA ILE A 1163 -38.03 -48.16 -34.63
C ILE A 1163 -38.91 -48.93 -33.65
N TRP A 1164 -40.20 -49.05 -33.95
CA TRP A 1164 -41.10 -50.03 -33.36
C TRP A 1164 -41.24 -51.20 -34.32
N GLU A 1165 -40.33 -52.17 -34.27
CA GLU A 1165 -40.60 -53.51 -34.81
C GLU A 1165 -40.02 -54.61 -33.92
N SER A 1166 -40.95 -55.45 -33.44
CA SER A 1166 -40.79 -56.84 -32.97
C SER A 1166 -40.08 -57.10 -31.63
N CYS A 1167 -40.90 -57.28 -30.58
CA CYS A 1167 -40.78 -58.39 -29.64
C CYS A 1167 -42.08 -58.46 -28.83
N TYR A 1168 -42.86 -59.54 -29.02
CA TYR A 1168 -44.01 -60.09 -28.27
C TYR A 1168 -44.93 -60.74 -29.32
N SER A 1169 -44.56 -61.85 -29.96
CA SER A 1169 -44.59 -63.21 -29.41
C SER A 1169 -43.47 -63.52 -28.41
N HIS A 1170 -43.74 -63.85 -27.15
CA HIS A 1170 -45.01 -64.16 -26.47
C HIS A 1170 -45.40 -63.14 -25.43
#